data_AF-A0A285TWK5-F1
#
_entry.id   AF-A0A285TWK5-F1
#
_cell.length_a   1.000
_cell.length_b   1.000
_cell.length_c   1.000
_cell.angle_alpha   90.00
_cell.angle_beta   90.00
_cell.angle_gamma   90.00
#
_symmetry.space_group_name_H-M   'P 1'
#
loop_
_entity.id
_entity.type
_entity.pdbx_description
1 polymer ?
#
loop_
_entity_poly.entity_id
_entity_poly.type
_entity_poly.pdbx_seq_one_letter_code
_entity_poly.pdbx_strand_id
1 'polypeptide(L)'
;MNKKLFLGMFAAAGMLLATSCSNDELDVVQSGNEAQVTFSLAAEGGIATRAISDGKSADVLYYAIYDADKKLITTIAGSTNGLLTKPKAFPNGSKQDAVEVTLAKGQEYTAVFWAQDASCNAYTVTAEPDGLKVAVDYEGDNNDETRDAFFKAETFKVTGNTEIDVVLKRPFAQINVGVTEADWKAAVESGIEITASKVVIKNAATSINLLDGTVKGEQAVEYDFAAIPTDPAILEVDVDRDGTIQENEKYKYLSMSYILTDNDEKRTTLEADGLQFTFKSGGEDIVFDEGLHAVPVQRNWRTNILGKLLTGDIRFNIVIDERFDDDYNYPEFEEVTNGVKYDAATKTYYLYSVDGLNWLSTESNTNSNQFSGYTVKLTSDVDMKNVAWTPIGTTKTFMGTFDGGNKTISNLTVKVTDDENSAGLFGNVIGNIKNVKLSNVNISGHYKAGAVVGSIYGNIENCHVDGGKILSTPNSQKNNANNVGGIVGYVSENSKTGYSVTNCTVNNLDITAYRSVGGIAGRLMTGAKVENCVVNNTNVIADMIAEYADTGKESAAGAVVGDNRPNADLSSNTTNNVTVNVYTVENNIATVGTANGVNYALSQGYTTVFAEDVAAPLANSAIYGTPVAVVMKEGGVLDGNGFSLDIENPQYNGYAVETYGGTIKNLTIDTPVGRGIVISSPKQDIYIDNVVVDGPGYAINTTEHNGKNLIVTNSTVKGWTSLAGLDAVSFTKCNFGENSSKYWQNNGYDQDYDRLIRPYVSTTFTECVFEKGYYLDLSALAANAKITLKDCVCGEVEITAENYNTYISVELPANRTLTDCVAFE
;
A
#
# COMPACT_ATOMS: atom_id res chain seq x y z
N MET A 1 -50.55 -3.51 37.42
CA MET A 1 -51.87 -4.07 37.02
C MET A 1 -51.58 -5.36 36.26
N ASN A 2 -51.80 -6.54 36.87
CA ASN A 2 -53.01 -7.37 36.73
C ASN A 2 -53.17 -7.89 35.29
N LYS A 3 -53.18 -9.19 34.93
CA LYS A 3 -53.53 -10.49 35.57
C LYS A 3 -52.86 -11.61 34.72
N LYS A 4 -52.23 -12.65 35.29
CA LYS A 4 -52.76 -13.98 35.67
C LYS A 4 -53.78 -14.62 34.70
N LEU A 5 -53.48 -15.83 34.19
CA LEU A 5 -54.18 -17.12 34.45
C LEU A 5 -53.53 -18.26 33.60
N PHE A 6 -52.96 -19.31 34.21
CA PHE A 6 -53.54 -20.63 34.58
C PHE A 6 -53.40 -21.72 33.49
N LEU A 7 -52.56 -22.73 33.73
CA LEU A 7 -52.89 -24.16 34.00
C LEU A 7 -52.82 -25.04 32.72
N GLY A 8 -52.31 -26.27 32.70
CA GLY A 8 -51.89 -27.17 33.75
C GLY A 8 -51.14 -28.40 33.22
N MET A 9 -50.70 -29.21 34.19
CA MET A 9 -49.89 -30.43 34.14
C MET A 9 -50.69 -31.67 33.68
N PHE A 10 -49.97 -32.81 33.51
CA PHE A 10 -50.36 -34.24 33.31
C PHE A 10 -49.99 -34.77 31.90
N ALA A 11 -48.93 -35.56 31.69
CA ALA A 11 -48.58 -36.91 32.17
C ALA A 11 -49.18 -38.07 31.33
N ALA A 12 -48.31 -39.05 31.06
CA ALA A 12 -48.53 -40.47 30.74
C ALA A 12 -48.77 -40.90 29.28
N ALA A 13 -47.70 -41.51 28.73
CA ALA A 13 -47.61 -42.89 28.25
C ALA A 13 -48.65 -43.47 27.26
N GLY A 14 -48.12 -43.95 26.12
CA GLY A 14 -48.47 -45.23 25.53
C GLY A 14 -49.41 -45.20 24.33
N MET A 15 -48.91 -45.62 23.16
CA MET A 15 -49.43 -46.79 22.43
C MET A 15 -48.63 -47.06 21.16
N LEU A 16 -47.93 -48.20 21.17
CA LEU A 16 -47.59 -48.99 19.99
C LEU A 16 -48.88 -49.46 19.30
N LEU A 17 -48.93 -49.37 17.97
CA LEU A 17 -49.66 -50.31 17.12
C LEU A 17 -48.85 -50.61 15.87
N ALA A 18 -48.58 -51.89 15.69
CA ALA A 18 -47.84 -52.51 14.60
C ALA A 18 -48.77 -52.91 13.44
N THR A 19 -48.20 -53.04 12.24
CA THR A 19 -48.57 -54.02 11.20
C THR A 19 -47.26 -54.49 10.55
N SER A 20 -46.70 -55.65 10.93
CA SER A 20 -46.99 -56.98 10.40
C SER A 20 -46.65 -57.15 8.90
N CYS A 21 -45.51 -57.79 8.60
CA CYS A 21 -45.48 -59.08 7.90
C CYS A 21 -44.10 -59.75 7.99
N SER A 22 -44.17 -61.02 8.38
CA SER A 22 -43.19 -62.07 8.59
C SER A 22 -42.08 -62.21 7.53
N ASN A 23 -40.86 -62.51 8.01
CA ASN A 23 -40.17 -63.75 7.66
C ASN A 23 -39.26 -64.17 8.82
N ASP A 24 -39.41 -65.43 9.24
CA ASP A 24 -38.55 -66.13 10.18
C ASP A 24 -37.14 -66.29 9.57
N GLU A 25 -36.11 -65.81 10.26
CA GLU A 25 -34.80 -66.48 10.28
C GLU A 25 -34.27 -66.50 11.73
N LEU A 26 -34.40 -67.68 12.33
CA LEU A 26 -33.49 -68.36 13.24
C LEU A 26 -32.79 -67.52 14.33
N ASP A 27 -33.19 -67.82 15.58
CA ASP A 27 -32.39 -67.69 16.81
C ASP A 27 -30.90 -68.00 16.55
N VAL A 28 -30.09 -66.95 16.45
CA VAL A 28 -28.65 -67.08 16.73
C VAL A 28 -28.53 -67.02 18.24
N VAL A 29 -28.25 -68.17 18.84
CA VAL A 29 -27.89 -68.27 20.26
C VAL A 29 -26.71 -67.36 20.52
N GLN A 30 -26.96 -66.16 21.05
CA GLN A 30 -25.91 -65.24 21.50
C GLN A 30 -25.06 -65.97 22.55
N SER A 31 -23.80 -66.24 22.21
CA SER A 31 -22.84 -66.71 23.19
C SER A 31 -22.72 -65.65 24.30
N GLY A 32 -22.50 -66.05 25.55
CA GLY A 32 -22.36 -65.11 26.68
C GLY A 32 -21.27 -64.03 26.46
N ASN A 33 -20.40 -64.21 25.46
CA ASN A 33 -19.23 -63.39 25.16
C ASN A 33 -19.46 -62.36 24.03
N GLU A 34 -20.61 -62.34 23.34
CA GLU A 34 -20.92 -61.38 22.26
C GLU A 34 -22.08 -60.45 22.65
N ALA A 35 -22.11 -59.26 22.05
CA ALA A 35 -23.14 -58.24 22.23
C ALA A 35 -23.51 -57.59 20.90
N GLN A 36 -24.77 -57.15 20.77
CA GLN A 36 -25.26 -56.36 19.66
C GLN A 36 -25.04 -54.87 19.95
N VAL A 37 -24.41 -54.16 19.02
CA VAL A 37 -24.20 -52.71 19.08
C VAL A 37 -25.03 -52.08 17.98
N THR A 38 -25.94 -51.19 18.35
CA THR A 38 -26.77 -50.41 17.43
C THR A 38 -26.18 -49.01 17.33
N PHE A 39 -25.96 -48.52 16.10
CA PHE A 39 -25.57 -47.14 15.85
C PHE A 39 -26.75 -46.36 15.34
N SER A 40 -27.17 -45.35 16.09
CA SER A 40 -28.20 -44.39 15.70
C SER A 40 -27.51 -43.22 15.00
N LEU A 41 -27.53 -43.25 13.68
CA LEU A 41 -26.83 -42.33 12.79
C LEU A 41 -27.69 -41.11 12.50
N ALA A 42 -27.09 -39.93 12.57
CA ALA A 42 -27.68 -38.71 12.09
C ALA A 42 -26.73 -38.01 11.12
N ALA A 43 -27.20 -37.74 9.89
CA ALA A 43 -26.61 -36.67 9.09
C ALA A 43 -26.87 -35.35 9.83
N GLU A 44 -25.92 -34.43 9.79
CA GLU A 44 -25.93 -33.21 10.59
C GLU A 44 -27.28 -32.45 10.55
N GLY A 45 -27.80 -32.11 11.74
CA GLY A 45 -29.16 -31.57 11.94
C GLY A 45 -30.27 -32.60 12.09
N GLY A 46 -29.94 -33.86 12.32
CA GLY A 46 -30.89 -34.95 12.45
C GLY A 46 -31.51 -35.12 13.85
N ILE A 47 -30.89 -34.66 14.94
CA ILE A 47 -31.45 -34.80 16.31
C ILE A 47 -31.64 -33.42 16.93
N ALA A 48 -32.87 -32.91 16.84
CA ALA A 48 -33.39 -31.78 17.63
C ALA A 48 -32.61 -30.45 17.62
N THR A 49 -32.06 -29.99 16.49
CA THR A 49 -31.61 -28.60 16.29
C THR A 49 -31.76 -28.20 14.82
N ARG A 50 -32.12 -26.94 14.57
CA ARG A 50 -32.48 -26.41 13.25
C ARG A 50 -31.23 -26.27 12.37
N ALA A 51 -30.78 -27.33 11.70
CA ALA A 51 -29.71 -27.20 10.72
C ALA A 51 -30.24 -26.71 9.37
N ILE A 52 -29.50 -25.79 8.76
CA ILE A 52 -29.74 -25.25 7.43
C ILE A 52 -28.67 -25.78 6.44
N SER A 53 -28.46 -27.10 6.52
CA SER A 53 -28.19 -27.97 5.39
C SER A 53 -29.14 -29.15 5.53
N ASP A 54 -29.69 -29.65 4.44
CA ASP A 54 -30.75 -30.64 4.57
C ASP A 54 -30.27 -32.09 4.56
N GLY A 55 -29.02 -32.37 4.14
CA GLY A 55 -28.43 -33.71 4.14
C GLY A 55 -29.32 -34.76 3.47
N LYS A 56 -30.25 -34.32 2.61
CA LYS A 56 -31.33 -35.15 2.07
C LYS A 56 -30.88 -36.00 0.89
N SER A 57 -29.73 -35.69 0.29
CA SER A 57 -29.15 -36.40 -0.85
C SER A 57 -28.49 -37.72 -0.44
N ALA A 58 -27.99 -37.85 0.80
CA ALA A 58 -27.33 -39.08 1.22
C ALA A 58 -28.32 -40.24 1.40
N ASP A 59 -28.19 -41.29 0.58
CA ASP A 59 -29.08 -42.46 0.59
C ASP A 59 -28.34 -43.82 0.51
N VAL A 60 -27.01 -43.81 0.59
CA VAL A 60 -26.19 -45.00 0.80
C VAL A 60 -25.17 -44.78 1.92
N LEU A 61 -25.06 -45.78 2.80
CA LEU A 61 -24.11 -45.78 3.92
C LEU A 61 -23.11 -46.91 3.77
N TYR A 62 -21.83 -46.59 3.86
CA TYR A 62 -20.71 -47.52 3.96
C TYR A 62 -20.13 -47.45 5.36
N TYR A 63 -19.75 -48.59 5.92
CA TYR A 63 -19.13 -48.62 7.24
C TYR A 63 -18.21 -49.82 7.43
N ALA A 64 -17.26 -49.69 8.35
CA ALA A 64 -16.29 -50.71 8.69
C ALA A 64 -15.94 -50.67 10.18
N ILE A 65 -15.57 -51.82 10.75
CA ILE A 65 -15.21 -51.95 12.17
C ILE A 65 -13.72 -52.26 12.29
N TYR A 66 -13.04 -51.53 13.16
CA TYR A 66 -11.63 -51.69 13.49
C TYR A 66 -11.48 -52.13 14.94
N ASP A 67 -10.47 -52.95 15.21
CA ASP A 67 -10.13 -53.37 16.58
C ASP A 67 -9.40 -52.25 17.36
N ALA A 68 -9.04 -52.54 18.62
CA ALA A 68 -8.33 -51.62 19.50
C ALA A 68 -6.96 -51.17 18.95
N ASP A 69 -6.34 -51.95 18.05
CA ASP A 69 -5.08 -51.61 17.38
C ASP A 69 -5.33 -50.87 16.04
N LYS A 70 -6.58 -50.43 15.80
CA LYS A 70 -7.02 -49.75 14.58
C LYS A 70 -6.83 -50.61 13.33
N LYS A 71 -7.00 -51.92 13.43
CA LYS A 71 -6.93 -52.87 12.30
C LYS A 71 -8.32 -53.34 11.88
N LEU A 72 -8.52 -53.38 10.56
CA LEU A 72 -9.80 -53.76 9.95
C LEU A 72 -10.21 -55.19 10.35
N ILE A 73 -11.44 -55.32 10.86
CA ILE A 73 -12.06 -56.62 11.12
C ILE A 73 -12.80 -57.07 9.86
N THR A 74 -12.20 -58.01 9.14
CA THR A 74 -12.75 -58.52 7.86
C THR A 74 -13.85 -59.58 8.02
N THR A 75 -14.09 -60.03 9.25
CA THR A 75 -14.98 -61.15 9.56
C THR A 75 -16.36 -60.74 10.09
N ILE A 76 -16.71 -59.44 10.04
CA ILE A 76 -18.05 -58.98 10.45
C ILE A 76 -19.11 -59.56 9.51
N ALA A 77 -20.19 -60.11 10.08
CA ALA A 77 -21.29 -60.68 9.31
C ALA A 77 -21.91 -59.64 8.36
N GLY A 78 -22.15 -60.03 7.12
CA GLY A 78 -22.69 -59.13 6.08
C GLY A 78 -21.64 -58.25 5.39
N SER A 79 -20.38 -58.28 5.82
CA SER A 79 -19.31 -57.53 5.16
C SER A 79 -18.74 -58.24 3.93
N THR A 80 -18.26 -57.48 2.96
CA THR A 80 -17.41 -57.96 1.86
C THR A 80 -16.01 -57.41 2.05
N ASN A 81 -15.03 -58.27 2.36
CA ASN A 81 -13.67 -57.87 2.73
C ASN A 81 -13.60 -56.80 3.85
N GLY A 82 -14.52 -56.87 4.83
CA GLY A 82 -14.60 -55.91 5.94
C GLY A 82 -15.40 -54.63 5.67
N LEU A 83 -15.83 -54.39 4.42
CA LEU A 83 -16.73 -53.28 4.09
C LEU A 83 -18.19 -53.71 4.21
N LEU A 84 -18.98 -52.95 4.97
CA LEU A 84 -20.42 -53.08 5.07
C LEU A 84 -21.10 -51.97 4.26
N THR A 85 -22.20 -52.29 3.60
CA THR A 85 -22.98 -51.34 2.80
C THR A 85 -24.45 -51.47 3.12
N LYS A 86 -25.10 -50.34 3.43
CA LYS A 86 -26.55 -50.22 3.58
C LYS A 86 -27.09 -49.35 2.44
N PRO A 87 -27.73 -49.95 1.42
CA PRO A 87 -28.44 -49.19 0.41
C PRO A 87 -29.74 -48.61 0.98
N LYS A 88 -30.21 -47.48 0.43
CA LYS A 88 -31.40 -46.75 0.91
C LYS A 88 -31.30 -46.38 2.40
N ALA A 89 -30.10 -45.96 2.81
CA ALA A 89 -29.90 -45.34 4.10
C ALA A 89 -30.72 -44.04 4.17
N PHE A 90 -31.01 -43.55 5.38
CA PHE A 90 -31.72 -42.26 5.57
C PHE A 90 -33.07 -42.17 4.81
N PRO A 91 -33.98 -43.15 4.98
CA PRO A 91 -35.15 -43.33 4.12
C PRO A 91 -36.11 -42.12 4.14
N ASN A 92 -36.71 -41.82 2.99
CA ASN A 92 -37.66 -40.70 2.81
C ASN A 92 -37.06 -39.30 3.12
N GLY A 93 -35.75 -39.13 2.92
CA GLY A 93 -35.04 -37.90 3.27
C GLY A 93 -34.97 -37.68 4.79
N SER A 94 -35.11 -38.76 5.58
CA SER A 94 -34.91 -38.68 7.03
C SER A 94 -33.43 -38.53 7.33
N LYS A 95 -33.05 -37.49 8.04
CA LYS A 95 -31.66 -37.29 8.50
C LYS A 95 -31.16 -38.31 9.51
N GLN A 96 -31.97 -39.32 9.86
CA GLN A 96 -31.65 -40.35 10.84
C GLN A 96 -31.74 -41.73 10.22
N ASP A 97 -30.89 -42.65 10.66
CA ASP A 97 -30.96 -44.06 10.33
C ASP A 97 -30.26 -44.90 11.41
N ALA A 98 -30.37 -46.24 11.35
CA ALA A 98 -29.63 -47.11 12.26
C ALA A 98 -29.01 -48.34 11.58
N VAL A 99 -27.87 -48.80 12.10
CA VAL A 99 -27.21 -50.06 11.71
C VAL A 99 -26.79 -50.85 12.94
N GLU A 100 -26.72 -52.17 12.81
CA GLU A 100 -26.39 -53.08 13.90
C GLU A 100 -25.20 -53.96 13.55
N VAL A 101 -24.29 -54.15 14.50
CA VAL A 101 -23.15 -55.07 14.40
C VAL A 101 -23.03 -55.91 15.68
N THR A 102 -22.63 -57.17 15.54
CA THR A 102 -22.37 -58.06 16.69
C THR A 102 -20.87 -58.12 16.96
N LEU A 103 -20.46 -57.81 18.19
CA LEU A 103 -19.05 -57.67 18.59
C LEU A 103 -18.77 -58.38 19.92
N ALA A 104 -17.52 -58.81 20.14
CA ALA A 104 -17.11 -59.46 21.38
C ALA A 104 -17.04 -58.46 22.55
N LYS A 105 -17.58 -58.86 23.71
CA LYS A 105 -17.58 -58.08 24.95
C LYS A 105 -16.17 -57.93 25.52
N GLY A 106 -15.94 -56.81 26.22
CA GLY A 106 -14.70 -56.48 26.91
C GLY A 106 -13.65 -55.77 26.05
N GLN A 107 -13.89 -55.64 24.74
CA GLN A 107 -12.96 -55.05 23.77
C GLN A 107 -13.37 -53.61 23.42
N GLU A 108 -12.39 -52.84 22.95
CA GLU A 108 -12.57 -51.53 22.33
C GLU A 108 -12.53 -51.68 20.80
N TYR A 109 -13.36 -50.90 20.12
CA TYR A 109 -13.45 -50.88 18.67
C TYR A 109 -13.62 -49.44 18.18
N THR A 110 -13.31 -49.22 16.90
CA THR A 110 -13.68 -48.01 16.18
C THR A 110 -14.61 -48.37 15.02
N ALA A 111 -15.81 -47.79 14.99
CA ALA A 111 -16.70 -47.87 13.84
C ALA A 111 -16.52 -46.62 12.98
N VAL A 112 -16.31 -46.81 11.68
CA VAL A 112 -16.09 -45.72 10.73
C VAL A 112 -17.23 -45.74 9.72
N PHE A 113 -17.88 -44.60 9.53
CA PHE A 113 -19.07 -44.42 8.70
C PHE A 113 -18.79 -43.42 7.58
N TRP A 114 -19.37 -43.68 6.40
CA TRP A 114 -19.41 -42.80 5.24
C TRP A 114 -20.79 -42.84 4.61
N ALA A 115 -21.46 -41.70 4.51
CA ALA A 115 -22.76 -41.55 3.86
C ALA A 115 -22.61 -40.63 2.64
N GLN A 116 -23.23 -41.01 1.53
CA GLN A 116 -23.23 -40.24 0.28
C GLN A 116 -24.54 -40.48 -0.49
N ASP A 117 -24.76 -39.69 -1.55
CA ASP A 117 -25.77 -39.97 -2.56
C ASP A 117 -25.36 -41.18 -3.43
N ALA A 118 -26.26 -42.13 -3.66
CA ALA A 118 -26.02 -43.32 -4.46
C ALA A 118 -25.86 -43.02 -5.95
N SER A 119 -26.35 -41.87 -6.43
CA SER A 119 -26.11 -41.38 -7.79
C SER A 119 -24.75 -40.70 -7.96
N CYS A 120 -24.08 -40.36 -6.86
CA CYS A 120 -22.74 -39.78 -6.89
C CYS A 120 -21.69 -40.81 -7.31
N ASN A 121 -21.04 -40.57 -8.45
CA ASN A 121 -19.96 -41.38 -8.98
C ASN A 121 -18.56 -40.87 -8.58
N ALA A 122 -18.48 -39.73 -7.87
CA ALA A 122 -17.22 -39.08 -7.50
C ALA A 122 -16.43 -39.83 -6.41
N TYR A 123 -17.03 -40.83 -5.75
CA TYR A 123 -16.43 -41.46 -4.57
C TYR A 123 -16.22 -42.96 -4.75
N THR A 124 -14.99 -43.40 -4.49
CA THR A 124 -14.67 -44.83 -4.36
C THR A 124 -14.31 -45.16 -2.92
N VAL A 125 -15.15 -45.94 -2.26
CA VAL A 125 -14.98 -46.36 -0.85
C VAL A 125 -14.31 -47.73 -0.77
N THR A 126 -13.18 -47.82 -0.08
CA THR A 126 -12.42 -49.07 0.09
C THR A 126 -12.06 -49.29 1.56
N ALA A 127 -12.35 -50.49 2.09
CA ALA A 127 -11.87 -50.90 3.40
C ALA A 127 -10.43 -51.41 3.28
N GLU A 128 -9.47 -50.69 3.86
CA GLU A 128 -8.05 -51.05 3.90
C GLU A 128 -7.66 -51.51 5.32
N PRO A 129 -6.55 -52.25 5.51
CA PRO A 129 -6.17 -52.77 6.83
C PRO A 129 -6.03 -51.72 7.94
N ASP A 130 -5.73 -50.48 7.58
CA ASP A 130 -5.43 -49.34 8.46
C ASP A 130 -6.34 -48.12 8.20
N GLY A 131 -7.48 -48.31 7.51
CA GLY A 131 -8.40 -47.20 7.29
C GLY A 131 -9.55 -47.49 6.34
N LEU A 132 -10.66 -46.77 6.52
CA LEU A 132 -11.73 -46.74 5.52
C LEU A 132 -11.39 -45.57 4.60
N LYS A 133 -10.87 -45.88 3.42
CA LYS A 133 -10.38 -44.88 2.47
C LYS A 133 -11.48 -44.49 1.50
N VAL A 134 -11.60 -43.19 1.26
CA VAL A 134 -12.40 -42.63 0.18
C VAL A 134 -11.47 -41.94 -0.79
N ALA A 135 -11.44 -42.40 -2.04
CA ALA A 135 -10.82 -41.68 -3.15
C ALA A 135 -11.86 -40.80 -3.83
N VAL A 136 -11.46 -39.57 -4.19
CA VAL A 136 -12.31 -38.54 -4.79
C VAL A 136 -11.89 -38.34 -6.25
N ASP A 137 -12.87 -38.46 -7.14
CA ASP A 137 -12.78 -38.09 -8.55
C ASP A 137 -13.45 -36.72 -8.77
N TYR A 138 -12.65 -35.78 -9.27
CA TYR A 138 -13.06 -34.41 -9.52
C TYR A 138 -13.58 -34.19 -10.94
N GLU A 139 -13.56 -35.21 -11.83
CA GLU A 139 -14.24 -35.10 -13.12
C GLU A 139 -15.75 -34.91 -12.92
N GLY A 140 -16.33 -33.89 -13.56
CA GLY A 140 -17.76 -33.63 -13.52
C GLY A 140 -18.14 -32.16 -13.63
N ASP A 141 -19.43 -31.90 -13.51
CA ASP A 141 -20.03 -30.58 -13.64
C ASP A 141 -19.99 -29.83 -12.29
N ASN A 142 -19.94 -28.49 -12.35
CA ASN A 142 -20.12 -27.63 -11.19
C ASN A 142 -21.58 -27.70 -10.67
N ASN A 143 -21.89 -27.13 -9.51
CA ASN A 143 -23.25 -27.11 -8.95
C ASN A 143 -23.89 -28.50 -8.77
N ASP A 144 -23.09 -29.54 -8.60
CA ASP A 144 -23.53 -30.92 -8.40
C ASP A 144 -23.75 -31.21 -6.90
N GLU A 145 -25.00 -31.16 -6.46
CA GLU A 145 -25.40 -31.42 -5.07
C GLU A 145 -25.27 -32.91 -4.68
N THR A 146 -25.14 -33.83 -5.64
CA THR A 146 -24.95 -35.26 -5.32
C THR A 146 -23.61 -35.52 -4.63
N ARG A 147 -22.66 -34.57 -4.74
CA ARG A 147 -21.34 -34.58 -4.08
C ARG A 147 -21.38 -34.23 -2.60
N ASP A 148 -22.55 -34.01 -2.00
CA ASP A 148 -22.62 -33.90 -0.54
C ASP A 148 -22.37 -35.27 0.11
N ALA A 149 -21.57 -35.31 1.18
CA ALA A 149 -21.24 -36.54 1.88
C ALA A 149 -20.89 -36.28 3.35
N PHE A 150 -20.98 -37.33 4.18
CA PHE A 150 -20.80 -37.23 5.61
C PHE A 150 -20.02 -38.42 6.17
N PHE A 151 -19.22 -38.21 7.20
CA PHE A 151 -18.44 -39.27 7.84
C PHE A 151 -18.28 -39.07 9.34
N LYS A 152 -17.95 -40.16 10.02
CA LYS A 152 -17.53 -40.17 11.44
C LYS A 152 -16.74 -41.43 11.74
N ALA A 153 -15.68 -41.31 12.53
CA ALA A 153 -15.07 -42.42 13.25
C ALA A 153 -15.46 -42.31 14.73
N GLU A 154 -16.08 -43.36 15.26
CA GLU A 154 -16.55 -43.41 16.65
C GLU A 154 -15.86 -44.56 17.38
N THR A 155 -15.13 -44.24 18.45
CA THR A 155 -14.41 -45.24 19.26
C THR A 155 -15.19 -45.54 20.53
N PHE A 156 -15.44 -46.81 20.79
CA PHE A 156 -16.33 -47.24 21.86
C PHE A 156 -15.89 -48.58 22.44
N LYS A 157 -16.34 -48.86 23.66
CA LYS A 157 -16.07 -50.11 24.38
C LYS A 157 -17.32 -50.96 24.51
N VAL A 158 -17.25 -52.21 24.09
CA VAL A 158 -18.39 -53.14 24.15
C VAL A 158 -18.43 -53.82 25.51
N THR A 159 -19.40 -53.45 26.34
CA THR A 159 -19.60 -54.07 27.68
C THR A 159 -20.85 -54.95 27.76
N GLY A 160 -21.76 -54.78 26.80
CA GLY A 160 -23.05 -55.45 26.66
C GLY A 160 -23.77 -54.89 25.44
N ASN A 161 -25.05 -55.24 25.25
CA ASN A 161 -25.83 -54.62 24.19
C ASN A 161 -25.95 -53.12 24.45
N THR A 162 -25.72 -52.29 23.44
CA THR A 162 -25.64 -50.84 23.60
C THR A 162 -26.08 -50.13 22.33
N GLU A 163 -26.57 -48.91 22.49
CA GLU A 163 -26.92 -48.00 21.41
C GLU A 163 -25.98 -46.80 21.49
N ILE A 164 -25.41 -46.40 20.34
CA ILE A 164 -24.45 -45.31 20.21
C ILE A 164 -25.00 -44.29 19.22
N ASP A 165 -25.19 -43.05 19.67
CA ASP A 165 -25.56 -41.95 18.79
C ASP A 165 -24.33 -41.45 18.02
N VAL A 166 -24.45 -41.34 16.70
CA VAL A 166 -23.35 -40.98 15.80
C VAL A 166 -23.80 -39.83 14.90
N VAL A 167 -23.17 -38.66 15.07
CA VAL A 167 -23.37 -37.50 14.20
C VAL A 167 -22.30 -37.51 13.12
N LEU A 168 -22.72 -37.56 11.86
CA LEU A 168 -21.84 -37.53 10.68
C LEU A 168 -21.62 -36.09 10.23
N LYS A 169 -20.36 -35.72 9.97
CA LYS A 169 -19.94 -34.38 9.50
C LYS A 169 -19.36 -34.43 8.09
N ARG A 170 -19.36 -33.31 7.36
CA ARG A 170 -18.79 -33.29 6.01
C ARG A 170 -17.27 -33.43 6.03
N PRO A 171 -16.70 -34.22 5.10
CA PRO A 171 -15.26 -34.23 4.84
C PRO A 171 -14.82 -33.05 3.96
N PHE A 172 -15.76 -32.39 3.28
CA PHE A 172 -15.54 -31.36 2.27
C PHE A 172 -15.74 -29.95 2.82
N ALA A 173 -15.05 -28.98 2.22
CA ALA A 173 -15.44 -27.58 2.25
C ALA A 173 -16.40 -27.30 1.08
N GLN A 174 -17.45 -26.53 1.33
CA GLN A 174 -18.34 -26.04 0.28
C GLN A 174 -17.98 -24.59 -0.05
N ILE A 175 -17.83 -24.25 -1.33
CA ILE A 175 -17.55 -22.89 -1.81
C ILE A 175 -18.74 -22.39 -2.61
N ASN A 176 -19.26 -21.23 -2.21
CA ASN A 176 -20.48 -20.65 -2.76
C ASN A 176 -20.21 -19.26 -3.31
N VAL A 177 -20.88 -18.89 -4.40
CA VAL A 177 -20.83 -17.54 -4.96
C VAL A 177 -22.24 -16.97 -5.06
N GLY A 178 -22.44 -15.79 -4.47
CA GLY A 178 -23.71 -15.07 -4.49
C GLY A 178 -23.54 -13.62 -4.90
N VAL A 179 -24.48 -13.10 -5.70
CA VAL A 179 -24.50 -11.68 -6.08
C VAL A 179 -25.68 -10.94 -5.52
N THR A 180 -25.47 -9.66 -5.22
CA THR A 180 -26.54 -8.78 -4.76
C THR A 180 -27.64 -8.65 -5.81
N GLU A 181 -28.89 -8.52 -5.37
CA GLU A 181 -30.04 -8.31 -6.25
C GLU A 181 -29.86 -7.10 -7.18
N ALA A 182 -29.20 -6.04 -6.70
CA ALA A 182 -28.91 -4.85 -7.48
C ALA A 182 -27.93 -5.12 -8.63
N ASP A 183 -26.86 -5.88 -8.37
CA ASP A 183 -25.88 -6.26 -9.39
C ASP A 183 -26.47 -7.21 -10.44
N TRP A 184 -27.27 -8.18 -9.99
CA TRP A 184 -28.01 -9.07 -10.87
C TRP A 184 -28.94 -8.30 -11.83
N LYS A 185 -29.73 -7.36 -11.30
CA LYS A 185 -30.61 -6.50 -12.13
C LYS A 185 -29.82 -5.67 -13.13
N ALA A 186 -28.72 -5.05 -12.69
CA ALA A 186 -27.88 -4.23 -13.56
C ALA A 186 -27.24 -5.05 -14.70
N ALA A 187 -26.84 -6.29 -14.42
CA ALA A 187 -26.35 -7.22 -15.44
C ALA A 187 -27.45 -7.53 -16.46
N VAL A 188 -28.66 -7.89 -16.00
CA VAL A 188 -29.81 -8.18 -16.87
C VAL A 188 -30.20 -6.97 -17.73
N GLU A 189 -30.24 -5.76 -17.15
CA GLU A 189 -30.51 -4.49 -17.88
C GLU A 189 -29.45 -4.20 -18.95
N SER A 190 -28.21 -4.67 -18.74
CA SER A 190 -27.11 -4.55 -19.69
C SER A 190 -27.10 -5.67 -20.75
N GLY A 191 -28.11 -6.54 -20.75
CA GLY A 191 -28.23 -7.66 -21.70
C GLY A 191 -27.43 -8.90 -21.32
N ILE A 192 -26.91 -8.98 -20.10
CA ILE A 192 -26.16 -10.14 -19.58
C ILE A 192 -27.14 -11.08 -18.87
N GLU A 193 -27.30 -12.28 -19.43
CA GLU A 193 -28.07 -13.37 -18.81
C GLU A 193 -27.12 -14.47 -18.34
N ILE A 194 -27.05 -14.71 -17.03
CA ILE A 194 -26.23 -15.78 -16.45
C ILE A 194 -27.05 -17.05 -16.30
N THR A 195 -26.62 -18.12 -16.98
CA THR A 195 -27.36 -19.39 -17.02
C THR A 195 -26.61 -20.55 -16.40
N ALA A 196 -25.28 -20.50 -16.40
CA ALA A 196 -24.42 -21.57 -15.93
C ALA A 196 -23.14 -21.02 -15.30
N SER A 197 -22.49 -21.82 -14.47
CA SER A 197 -21.18 -21.51 -13.89
C SER A 197 -20.26 -22.72 -13.95
N LYS A 198 -18.96 -22.44 -14.02
CA LYS A 198 -17.87 -23.41 -13.85
C LYS A 198 -16.84 -22.86 -12.87
N VAL A 199 -15.98 -23.72 -12.32
CA VAL A 199 -14.94 -23.32 -11.37
C VAL A 199 -13.65 -24.11 -11.60
N VAL A 200 -12.52 -23.43 -11.37
CA VAL A 200 -11.19 -24.03 -11.24
C VAL A 200 -10.68 -23.81 -9.82
N ILE A 201 -10.28 -24.88 -9.14
CA ILE A 201 -9.78 -24.86 -7.76
C ILE A 201 -8.48 -25.66 -7.67
N LYS A 202 -7.39 -25.03 -7.26
CA LYS A 202 -6.09 -25.71 -7.11
C LYS A 202 -5.94 -26.37 -5.74
N ASN A 203 -5.10 -27.39 -5.70
CA ASN A 203 -4.61 -28.07 -4.50
C ASN A 203 -5.69 -28.74 -3.63
N ALA A 204 -6.71 -29.30 -4.27
CA ALA A 204 -7.68 -30.13 -3.56
C ALA A 204 -7.09 -31.52 -3.29
N ALA A 205 -7.34 -32.06 -2.09
CA ALA A 205 -6.90 -33.42 -1.78
C ALA A 205 -7.73 -34.44 -2.56
N THR A 206 -7.14 -35.59 -2.90
CA THR A 206 -7.80 -36.61 -3.75
C THR A 206 -8.20 -37.86 -2.97
N SER A 207 -7.86 -37.95 -1.68
CA SER A 207 -8.33 -39.04 -0.83
C SER A 207 -8.31 -38.67 0.65
N ILE A 208 -9.17 -39.33 1.42
CA ILE A 208 -9.24 -39.23 2.88
C ILE A 208 -9.26 -40.63 3.51
N ASN A 209 -8.51 -40.81 4.61
CA ASN A 209 -8.68 -41.93 5.51
C ASN A 209 -9.68 -41.53 6.60
N LEU A 210 -10.87 -42.13 6.59
CA LEU A 210 -11.94 -41.75 7.51
C LEU A 210 -11.68 -42.19 8.96
N LEU A 211 -10.71 -43.08 9.19
CA LEU A 211 -10.36 -43.58 10.53
C LEU A 211 -9.62 -42.53 11.38
N ASP A 212 -8.81 -41.68 10.75
CA ASP A 212 -8.03 -40.63 11.41
C ASP A 212 -8.27 -39.22 10.82
N GLY A 213 -9.03 -39.13 9.73
CA GLY A 213 -9.38 -37.89 9.05
C GLY A 213 -8.27 -37.32 8.16
N THR A 214 -7.15 -38.03 8.01
CA THR A 214 -5.98 -37.56 7.22
C THR A 214 -6.28 -37.59 5.72
N VAL A 215 -5.86 -36.54 5.02
CA VAL A 215 -6.00 -36.44 3.56
C VAL A 215 -4.67 -36.69 2.85
N LYS A 216 -4.74 -37.14 1.59
CA LYS A 216 -3.58 -37.38 0.72
C LYS A 216 -3.89 -36.98 -0.72
N GLY A 217 -2.81 -36.73 -1.47
CA GLY A 217 -2.87 -36.34 -2.87
C GLY A 217 -3.20 -34.86 -3.03
N GLU A 218 -2.96 -34.34 -4.23
CA GLU A 218 -3.16 -32.94 -4.56
C GLU A 218 -3.45 -32.84 -6.06
N GLN A 219 -4.53 -32.15 -6.43
CA GLN A 219 -4.97 -32.00 -7.80
C GLN A 219 -5.68 -30.64 -8.01
N ALA A 220 -5.57 -30.10 -9.23
CA ALA A 220 -6.46 -29.04 -9.69
C ALA A 220 -7.82 -29.63 -10.10
N VAL A 221 -8.87 -29.09 -9.49
CA VAL A 221 -10.28 -29.38 -9.77
C VAL A 221 -10.74 -28.44 -10.88
N GLU A 222 -11.23 -29.00 -11.97
CA GLU A 222 -11.83 -28.26 -13.08
C GLU A 222 -13.25 -28.79 -13.26
N TYR A 223 -14.21 -28.18 -12.55
CA TYR A 223 -15.61 -28.54 -12.72
C TYR A 223 -16.16 -27.83 -13.95
N ASP A 224 -16.82 -28.58 -14.83
CA ASP A 224 -17.38 -28.08 -16.08
C ASP A 224 -18.65 -27.22 -15.87
N PHE A 225 -19.11 -26.57 -16.94
CA PHE A 225 -20.28 -25.69 -16.89
C PHE A 225 -21.56 -26.45 -16.55
N ALA A 226 -22.23 -26.03 -15.47
CA ALA A 226 -23.55 -26.50 -15.10
C ALA A 226 -24.51 -25.34 -14.85
N ALA A 227 -25.82 -25.59 -14.93
CA ALA A 227 -26.83 -24.59 -14.59
C ALA A 227 -26.59 -24.03 -13.18
N ILE A 228 -26.79 -22.72 -13.00
CA ILE A 228 -26.69 -22.11 -11.67
C ILE A 228 -27.72 -22.74 -10.69
N PRO A 229 -27.46 -22.75 -9.38
CA PRO A 229 -28.36 -23.37 -8.41
C PRO A 229 -29.81 -22.82 -8.46
N THR A 230 -30.80 -23.72 -8.52
CA THR A 230 -32.24 -23.36 -8.56
C THR A 230 -33.04 -23.78 -7.33
N ASP A 231 -32.51 -24.70 -6.52
CA ASP A 231 -33.12 -25.15 -5.27
C ASP A 231 -32.04 -25.28 -4.19
N PRO A 232 -31.86 -24.25 -3.33
CA PRO A 232 -32.53 -22.96 -3.35
C PRO A 232 -32.01 -22.04 -4.47
N ALA A 233 -32.88 -21.24 -5.08
CA ALA A 233 -32.48 -20.21 -6.07
C ALA A 233 -31.85 -18.95 -5.43
N ILE A 234 -32.01 -18.79 -4.11
CA ILE A 234 -31.49 -17.68 -3.32
C ILE A 234 -30.50 -18.24 -2.31
N LEU A 235 -29.30 -17.69 -2.32
CA LEU A 235 -28.29 -17.96 -1.31
C LEU A 235 -28.54 -17.02 -0.13
N GLU A 236 -28.98 -17.60 0.99
CA GLU A 236 -29.18 -16.88 2.25
C GLU A 236 -27.94 -17.08 3.14
N VAL A 237 -27.29 -15.96 3.52
CA VAL A 237 -26.10 -15.96 4.36
C VAL A 237 -26.23 -14.85 5.39
N ASP A 238 -26.28 -15.25 6.67
CA ASP A 238 -26.25 -14.33 7.82
C ASP A 238 -24.86 -13.67 7.90
N VAL A 239 -24.71 -12.51 7.26
CA VAL A 239 -23.44 -11.78 7.13
C VAL A 239 -23.16 -10.95 8.38
N ASP A 240 -24.22 -10.42 9.02
CA ASP A 240 -24.09 -9.63 10.25
C ASP A 240 -24.11 -10.50 11.53
N ARG A 241 -24.49 -11.77 11.40
CA ARG A 241 -24.46 -12.82 12.43
C ARG A 241 -25.44 -12.56 13.56
N ASP A 242 -26.59 -11.93 13.26
CA ASP A 242 -27.64 -11.66 14.24
C ASP A 242 -28.58 -12.85 14.48
N GLY A 243 -28.42 -13.94 13.72
CA GLY A 243 -29.22 -15.16 13.80
C GLY A 243 -30.54 -15.10 13.01
N THR A 244 -30.75 -14.05 12.21
CA THR A 244 -31.91 -13.85 11.33
C THR A 244 -31.49 -13.45 9.93
N ILE A 245 -32.11 -14.03 8.90
CA ILE A 245 -31.81 -13.65 7.51
C ILE A 245 -32.63 -12.41 7.13
N GLN A 246 -31.94 -11.29 6.92
CA GLN A 246 -32.52 -10.04 6.44
C GLN A 246 -32.56 -9.99 4.89
N GLU A 247 -33.22 -8.98 4.32
CA GLU A 247 -33.39 -8.89 2.85
C GLU A 247 -32.07 -8.57 2.13
N ASN A 248 -31.18 -7.81 2.77
CA ASN A 248 -29.82 -7.50 2.30
C ASN A 248 -28.84 -8.68 2.44
N GLU A 249 -29.29 -9.80 2.99
CA GLU A 249 -28.53 -11.03 3.23
C GLU A 249 -28.97 -12.19 2.30
N LYS A 250 -29.75 -11.81 1.28
CA LYS A 250 -30.23 -12.69 0.22
C LYS A 250 -29.51 -12.35 -1.07
N TYR A 251 -28.87 -13.36 -1.63
CA TYR A 251 -28.05 -13.24 -2.83
C TYR A 251 -28.60 -14.15 -3.93
N LYS A 252 -28.45 -13.74 -5.18
CA LYS A 252 -28.68 -14.63 -6.33
C LYS A 252 -27.55 -15.65 -6.38
N TYR A 253 -27.92 -16.93 -6.32
CA TYR A 253 -26.95 -18.00 -6.19
C TYR A 253 -26.33 -18.32 -7.56
N LEU A 254 -25.01 -18.15 -7.70
CA LEU A 254 -24.33 -18.33 -8.99
C LEU A 254 -23.53 -19.63 -9.08
N SER A 255 -22.93 -20.09 -7.99
CA SER A 255 -22.06 -21.27 -8.01
C SER A 255 -22.02 -21.95 -6.65
N MET A 256 -21.96 -23.28 -6.66
CA MET A 256 -21.73 -24.16 -5.52
C MET A 256 -20.76 -25.27 -5.89
N SER A 257 -19.73 -25.47 -5.09
CA SER A 257 -18.67 -26.44 -5.38
C SER A 257 -18.16 -27.11 -4.11
N TYR A 258 -17.80 -28.39 -4.19
CA TYR A 258 -17.23 -29.15 -3.08
C TYR A 258 -15.76 -29.50 -3.32
N ILE A 259 -14.91 -29.32 -2.31
CA ILE A 259 -13.50 -29.74 -2.34
C ILE A 259 -13.09 -30.44 -1.05
N LEU A 260 -12.23 -31.45 -1.17
CA LEU A 260 -11.64 -32.12 -0.01
C LEU A 260 -10.47 -31.29 0.52
N THR A 261 -10.54 -30.92 1.79
CA THR A 261 -9.52 -30.13 2.48
C THR A 261 -9.00 -30.88 3.70
N ASP A 262 -7.81 -30.49 4.18
CA ASP A 262 -7.19 -31.11 5.33
C ASP A 262 -7.97 -30.80 6.63
N ASN A 263 -7.78 -31.64 7.64
CA ASN A 263 -8.39 -31.53 8.96
C ASN A 263 -7.57 -30.61 9.87
N ASP A 264 -7.36 -29.36 9.47
CA ASP A 264 -6.66 -28.38 10.30
C ASP A 264 -7.68 -27.54 11.10
N GLU A 265 -7.47 -27.45 12.42
CA GLU A 265 -8.16 -26.49 13.30
C GLU A 265 -7.95 -25.04 12.82
N LYS A 266 -6.94 -24.83 11.98
CA LYS A 266 -6.67 -23.59 11.25
C LYS A 266 -7.17 -23.71 9.82
N ARG A 267 -7.96 -22.73 9.39
CA ARG A 267 -8.46 -22.60 8.01
C ARG A 267 -7.34 -22.84 7.00
N THR A 268 -7.53 -23.82 6.10
CA THR A 268 -6.64 -23.98 4.95
C THR A 268 -6.86 -22.80 4.02
N THR A 269 -5.79 -22.25 3.48
CA THR A 269 -5.86 -21.11 2.57
C THR A 269 -5.51 -21.60 1.18
N LEU A 270 -6.40 -21.41 0.20
CA LEU A 270 -6.10 -21.71 -1.20
C LEU A 270 -4.90 -20.86 -1.66
N GLU A 271 -4.12 -21.33 -2.62
CA GLU A 271 -2.99 -20.55 -3.13
C GLU A 271 -3.45 -19.22 -3.77
N ALA A 272 -2.50 -18.29 -3.93
CA ALA A 272 -2.72 -17.12 -4.78
C ALA A 272 -3.07 -17.62 -6.21
N ASP A 273 -4.20 -17.15 -6.74
CA ASP A 273 -4.74 -17.58 -8.04
C ASP A 273 -5.13 -19.07 -8.08
N GLY A 274 -5.46 -19.62 -6.90
CA GLY A 274 -5.95 -20.97 -6.70
C GLY A 274 -7.45 -21.14 -6.90
N LEU A 275 -8.19 -20.07 -7.17
CA LEU A 275 -9.64 -20.08 -7.36
C LEU A 275 -10.05 -19.17 -8.51
N GLN A 276 -10.81 -19.70 -9.47
CA GLN A 276 -11.41 -18.94 -10.57
C GLN A 276 -12.82 -19.45 -10.85
N PHE A 277 -13.77 -18.53 -10.99
CA PHE A 277 -15.10 -18.84 -11.50
C PHE A 277 -15.26 -18.33 -12.91
N THR A 278 -16.08 -19.01 -13.71
CA THR A 278 -16.55 -18.47 -14.98
C THR A 278 -18.06 -18.60 -15.06
N PHE A 279 -18.73 -17.50 -15.37
CA PHE A 279 -20.18 -17.42 -15.49
C PHE A 279 -20.56 -17.31 -16.96
N LYS A 280 -21.35 -18.27 -17.43
CA LYS A 280 -21.82 -18.32 -18.81
C LYS A 280 -22.81 -17.21 -19.04
N SER A 281 -22.49 -16.32 -19.96
CA SER A 281 -23.36 -15.20 -20.34
C SER A 281 -23.92 -15.39 -21.76
N GLY A 282 -25.02 -14.69 -22.09
CA GLY A 282 -25.53 -14.62 -23.47
C GLY A 282 -24.57 -13.96 -24.48
N GLY A 283 -23.51 -13.28 -23.99
CA GLY A 283 -22.40 -12.72 -24.75
C GLY A 283 -21.08 -13.45 -24.47
N GLU A 284 -20.00 -12.71 -24.22
CA GLU A 284 -18.74 -13.29 -23.73
C GLU A 284 -18.88 -13.77 -22.28
N ASP A 285 -18.23 -14.89 -21.94
CA ASP A 285 -18.25 -15.43 -20.58
C ASP A 285 -17.57 -14.47 -19.58
N ILE A 286 -18.12 -14.37 -18.38
CA ILE A 286 -17.56 -13.53 -17.31
C ILE A 286 -16.58 -14.39 -16.49
N VAL A 287 -15.30 -14.04 -16.53
CA VAL A 287 -14.27 -14.68 -15.71
C VAL A 287 -14.10 -13.86 -14.42
N PHE A 288 -14.14 -14.54 -13.27
CA PHE A 288 -13.95 -13.97 -11.95
C PHE A 288 -12.82 -14.69 -11.21
N ASP A 289 -11.63 -14.08 -11.25
CA ASP A 289 -10.42 -14.48 -10.54
C ASP A 289 -9.78 -13.31 -9.78
N GLU A 290 -9.95 -12.08 -10.27
CA GLU A 290 -9.44 -10.87 -9.62
C GLU A 290 -9.92 -10.72 -8.16
N GLY A 291 -8.96 -10.68 -7.24
CA GLY A 291 -9.21 -10.51 -5.81
C GLY A 291 -9.40 -11.83 -5.03
N LEU A 292 -9.52 -12.99 -5.69
CA LEU A 292 -9.63 -14.30 -5.04
C LEU A 292 -8.27 -14.87 -4.61
N HIS A 293 -7.43 -14.03 -3.99
CA HIS A 293 -6.13 -14.46 -3.49
C HIS A 293 -6.27 -14.98 -2.06
N ALA A 294 -5.74 -16.18 -1.80
CA ALA A 294 -5.70 -16.72 -0.44
C ALA A 294 -7.10 -16.92 0.19
N VAL A 295 -8.03 -17.51 -0.57
CA VAL A 295 -9.40 -17.77 -0.09
C VAL A 295 -9.37 -18.86 1.00
N PRO A 296 -9.87 -18.58 2.22
CA PRO A 296 -9.89 -19.57 3.29
C PRO A 296 -11.01 -20.60 3.07
N VAL A 297 -10.69 -21.87 3.28
CA VAL A 297 -11.58 -23.02 3.19
C VAL A 297 -11.35 -23.96 4.37
N GLN A 298 -12.41 -24.63 4.82
CA GLN A 298 -12.32 -25.54 5.96
C GLN A 298 -13.32 -26.68 5.79
N ARG A 299 -12.88 -27.88 6.16
CA ARG A 299 -13.73 -29.07 6.20
C ARG A 299 -14.96 -28.80 7.07
N ASN A 300 -16.13 -29.22 6.59
CA ASN A 300 -17.41 -29.04 7.28
C ASN A 300 -17.83 -27.57 7.45
N TRP A 301 -17.38 -26.66 6.58
CA TRP A 301 -17.77 -25.25 6.60
C TRP A 301 -18.14 -24.77 5.19
N ARG A 302 -18.86 -23.66 5.11
CA ARG A 302 -19.18 -22.99 3.84
C ARG A 302 -18.39 -21.71 3.69
N THR A 303 -17.63 -21.58 2.60
CA THR A 303 -17.00 -20.32 2.20
C THR A 303 -17.89 -19.63 1.19
N ASN A 304 -18.53 -18.52 1.58
CA ASN A 304 -19.43 -17.74 0.73
C ASN A 304 -18.72 -16.49 0.20
N ILE A 305 -18.69 -16.32 -1.12
CA ILE A 305 -18.14 -15.16 -1.82
C ILE A 305 -19.32 -14.32 -2.29
N LEU A 306 -19.52 -13.15 -1.68
CA LEU A 306 -20.78 -12.40 -1.74
C LEU A 306 -20.54 -10.95 -2.15
N GLY A 307 -21.25 -10.45 -3.17
CA GLY A 307 -21.18 -9.03 -3.49
C GLY A 307 -21.64 -8.62 -4.88
N LYS A 308 -20.99 -7.60 -5.41
CA LYS A 308 -21.13 -7.08 -6.78
C LYS A 308 -20.02 -7.72 -7.62
N LEU A 309 -20.37 -8.66 -8.49
CA LEU A 309 -19.41 -9.50 -9.24
C LEU A 309 -19.62 -9.46 -10.76
N LEU A 310 -20.81 -9.08 -11.24
CA LEU A 310 -21.20 -9.19 -12.65
C LEU A 310 -20.99 -7.89 -13.44
N THR A 311 -20.90 -6.74 -12.76
CA THR A 311 -20.78 -5.42 -13.40
C THR A 311 -19.51 -4.68 -12.95
N GLY A 312 -19.03 -3.73 -13.77
CA GLY A 312 -17.63 -3.24 -13.79
C GLY A 312 -17.02 -2.60 -12.54
N ASP A 313 -17.73 -2.48 -11.41
CA ASP A 313 -17.12 -2.19 -10.10
C ASP A 313 -17.24 -3.43 -9.22
N ILE A 314 -16.30 -4.37 -9.33
CA ILE A 314 -16.30 -5.60 -8.52
C ILE A 314 -16.03 -5.25 -7.05
N ARG A 315 -16.93 -5.64 -6.15
CA ARG A 315 -16.80 -5.50 -4.69
C ARG A 315 -17.42 -6.69 -4.00
N PHE A 316 -16.64 -7.45 -3.23
CA PHE A 316 -17.14 -8.64 -2.56
C PHE A 316 -16.52 -8.86 -1.19
N ASN A 317 -17.23 -9.65 -0.38
CA ASN A 317 -16.81 -10.14 0.91
C ASN A 317 -16.71 -11.66 0.86
N ILE A 318 -15.76 -12.23 1.61
CA ILE A 318 -15.67 -13.67 1.84
C ILE A 318 -16.12 -13.94 3.28
N VAL A 319 -17.14 -14.78 3.42
CA VAL A 319 -17.80 -15.09 4.69
C VAL A 319 -17.75 -16.59 4.87
N ILE A 320 -17.02 -17.04 5.88
CA ILE A 320 -17.05 -18.45 6.27
C ILE A 320 -18.13 -18.62 7.33
N ASP A 321 -19.03 -19.56 7.07
CA ASP A 321 -20.21 -19.86 7.86
C ASP A 321 -20.10 -21.26 8.47
N GLU A 322 -20.31 -21.32 9.79
CA GLU A 322 -20.27 -22.50 10.67
C GLU A 322 -21.60 -23.25 10.71
N ARG A 323 -22.51 -23.02 9.76
CA ARG A 323 -23.87 -23.61 9.67
C ARG A 323 -23.97 -25.13 9.81
N PHE A 324 -22.84 -25.82 9.84
CA PHE A 324 -22.70 -27.26 10.00
C PHE A 324 -22.02 -27.63 11.33
N ASP A 325 -21.97 -26.78 12.36
CA ASP A 325 -21.58 -27.21 13.71
C ASP A 325 -22.52 -26.57 14.74
N ASP A 326 -23.07 -27.38 15.67
CA ASP A 326 -23.92 -26.88 16.77
C ASP A 326 -23.07 -26.35 17.95
N ASP A 327 -21.75 -26.45 17.88
CA ASP A 327 -20.81 -25.90 18.86
C ASP A 327 -20.35 -24.51 18.39
N TYR A 328 -21.14 -23.48 18.70
CA TYR A 328 -20.75 -22.07 18.55
C TYR A 328 -19.49 -21.80 19.41
N ASN A 329 -18.31 -21.97 18.83
CA ASN A 329 -17.05 -21.59 19.45
C ASN A 329 -16.22 -20.78 18.45
N TYR A 330 -16.73 -19.60 18.14
CA TYR A 330 -16.13 -18.62 17.24
C TYR A 330 -14.81 -18.08 17.83
N PRO A 331 -13.75 -17.87 17.01
CA PRO A 331 -12.92 -16.70 17.21
C PRO A 331 -13.78 -15.48 16.86
N GLU A 332 -14.29 -14.82 17.88
CA GLU A 332 -15.06 -13.58 17.81
C GLU A 332 -14.18 -12.50 17.16
N PHE A 333 -14.45 -12.16 15.89
CA PHE A 333 -13.92 -10.93 15.32
C PHE A 333 -14.84 -9.80 15.76
N GLU A 334 -14.46 -9.09 16.81
CA GLU A 334 -15.19 -7.90 17.23
C GLU A 334 -14.94 -6.78 16.20
N GLU A 335 -16.00 -6.27 15.58
CA GLU A 335 -15.89 -5.01 14.84
C GLU A 335 -15.62 -3.89 15.85
N VAL A 336 -14.41 -3.33 15.80
CA VAL A 336 -14.00 -2.28 16.72
C VAL A 336 -14.54 -0.94 16.22
N THR A 337 -14.36 -0.71 14.92
CA THR A 337 -14.83 0.46 14.20
C THR A 337 -14.71 0.21 12.69
N ASN A 338 -15.23 1.14 11.87
CA ASN A 338 -15.09 1.04 10.42
C ASN A 338 -13.60 0.93 10.03
N GLY A 339 -13.25 -0.12 9.29
CA GLY A 339 -11.87 -0.37 8.88
C GLY A 339 -11.06 -1.23 9.84
N VAL A 340 -11.63 -1.68 10.97
CA VAL A 340 -10.92 -2.41 12.03
C VAL A 340 -11.72 -3.59 12.57
N LYS A 341 -11.13 -4.79 12.52
CA LYS A 341 -11.64 -6.00 13.19
C LYS A 341 -10.64 -6.49 14.22
N TYR A 342 -11.09 -7.05 15.33
CA TYR A 342 -10.22 -7.58 16.39
C TYR A 342 -10.48 -9.06 16.65
N ASP A 343 -9.43 -9.87 16.56
CA ASP A 343 -9.43 -11.29 16.92
C ASP A 343 -8.88 -11.46 18.34
N ALA A 344 -9.77 -11.79 19.28
CA ALA A 344 -9.41 -11.99 20.67
C ALA A 344 -8.52 -13.22 20.92
N ALA A 345 -8.65 -14.26 20.10
CA ALA A 345 -7.90 -15.51 20.26
C ALA A 345 -6.41 -15.31 19.92
N THR A 346 -6.13 -14.54 18.88
CA THR A 346 -4.75 -14.24 18.45
C THR A 346 -4.22 -12.90 18.95
N LYS A 347 -5.09 -12.09 19.60
CA LYS A 347 -4.80 -10.70 19.98
C LYS A 347 -4.37 -9.86 18.77
N THR A 348 -5.09 -9.99 17.66
CA THR A 348 -4.75 -9.35 16.39
C THR A 348 -5.83 -8.36 15.96
N TYR A 349 -5.44 -7.13 15.67
CA TYR A 349 -6.28 -6.16 14.96
C TYR A 349 -6.01 -6.23 13.45
N TYR A 350 -7.04 -6.26 12.64
CA TYR A 350 -6.97 -6.29 11.18
C TYR A 350 -7.47 -4.97 10.62
N LEU A 351 -6.63 -4.30 9.83
CA LEU A 351 -6.91 -3.02 9.19
C LEU A 351 -7.10 -3.21 7.70
N TYR A 352 -8.20 -2.68 7.15
CA TYR A 352 -8.55 -2.85 5.74
C TYR A 352 -8.94 -1.54 5.02
N SER A 353 -8.64 -0.39 5.61
CA SER A 353 -8.92 0.91 5.01
C SER A 353 -8.04 2.02 5.61
N VAL A 354 -8.13 3.22 5.01
CA VAL A 354 -7.57 4.47 5.56
C VAL A 354 -8.08 4.72 7.00
N ASP A 355 -9.37 4.47 7.25
CA ASP A 355 -9.97 4.66 8.58
C ASP A 355 -9.34 3.74 9.62
N GLY A 356 -9.00 2.51 9.25
CA GLY A 356 -8.30 1.59 10.14
C GLY A 356 -6.89 2.06 10.51
N LEU A 357 -6.15 2.61 9.54
CA LEU A 357 -4.84 3.21 9.82
C LEU A 357 -4.94 4.45 10.71
N ASN A 358 -5.92 5.33 10.45
CA ASN A 358 -6.18 6.51 11.29
C ASN A 358 -6.60 6.12 12.72
N TRP A 359 -7.39 5.07 12.86
CA TRP A 359 -7.75 4.49 14.15
C TRP A 359 -6.50 4.01 14.90
N LEU A 360 -5.62 3.25 14.25
CA LEU A 360 -4.38 2.78 14.88
C LEU A 360 -3.50 3.94 15.36
N SER A 361 -3.36 4.99 14.53
CA SER A 361 -2.63 6.21 14.93
C SER A 361 -3.25 6.84 16.16
N THR A 362 -4.57 7.04 16.16
CA THR A 362 -5.29 7.65 17.28
C THR A 362 -5.16 6.83 18.56
N GLU A 363 -5.42 5.53 18.49
CA GLU A 363 -5.34 4.63 19.65
C GLU A 363 -3.93 4.52 20.19
N SER A 364 -2.92 4.37 19.33
CA SER A 364 -1.53 4.29 19.81
C SER A 364 -1.11 5.57 20.52
N ASN A 365 -1.60 6.73 20.08
CA ASN A 365 -1.22 8.05 20.61
C ASN A 365 -2.02 8.45 21.87
N THR A 366 -3.12 7.76 22.19
CA THR A 366 -4.00 8.13 23.31
C THR A 366 -4.11 7.03 24.37
N ASN A 367 -4.12 5.76 23.98
CA ASN A 367 -4.35 4.62 24.86
C ASN A 367 -3.16 4.35 25.81
N SER A 368 -3.39 3.73 26.97
CA SER A 368 -2.35 3.47 27.98
C SER A 368 -1.59 2.16 27.78
N ASN A 369 -2.16 1.16 27.08
CA ASN A 369 -1.48 -0.13 26.86
C ASN A 369 -0.57 -0.15 25.60
N GLN A 370 -0.77 0.80 24.69
CA GLN A 370 0.07 1.03 23.50
C GLN A 370 0.22 -0.20 22.58
N PHE A 371 -0.76 -1.10 22.54
CA PHE A 371 -0.75 -2.37 21.80
C PHE A 371 0.33 -3.36 22.28
N SER A 372 0.84 -3.23 23.50
CA SER A 372 1.79 -4.18 24.07
C SER A 372 1.21 -5.61 24.09
N GLY A 373 1.88 -6.54 23.39
CA GLY A 373 1.44 -7.92 23.26
C GLY A 373 0.36 -8.18 22.20
N TYR A 374 0.01 -7.17 21.39
CA TYR A 374 -0.93 -7.29 20.27
C TYR A 374 -0.20 -7.25 18.92
N THR A 375 -0.83 -7.86 17.92
CA THR A 375 -0.45 -7.70 16.51
C THR A 375 -1.46 -6.80 15.81
N VAL A 376 -1.01 -5.94 14.89
CA VAL A 376 -1.86 -5.17 14.00
C VAL A 376 -1.47 -5.49 12.57
N LYS A 377 -2.42 -5.95 11.75
CA LYS A 377 -2.16 -6.48 10.41
C LYS A 377 -2.96 -5.74 9.33
N LEU A 378 -2.30 -5.29 8.28
CA LEU A 378 -2.98 -4.77 7.08
C LEU A 378 -3.48 -5.93 6.21
N THR A 379 -4.69 -5.81 5.66
CA THR A 379 -5.28 -6.83 4.77
C THR A 379 -5.67 -6.31 3.39
N SER A 380 -5.58 -5.01 3.15
CA SER A 380 -5.81 -4.37 1.86
C SER A 380 -4.79 -3.26 1.62
N ASP A 381 -4.60 -2.88 0.35
CA ASP A 381 -3.82 -1.70 0.01
C ASP A 381 -4.56 -0.43 0.44
N VAL A 382 -3.81 0.62 0.77
CA VAL A 382 -4.35 1.88 1.28
C VAL A 382 -3.75 3.07 0.51
N ASP A 383 -4.60 3.94 -0.02
CA ASP A 383 -4.18 5.22 -0.62
C ASP A 383 -4.36 6.36 0.40
N MET A 384 -3.25 7.01 0.76
CA MET A 384 -3.20 8.12 1.72
C MET A 384 -3.25 9.51 1.06
N LYS A 385 -3.58 9.57 -0.24
CA LYS A 385 -3.69 10.85 -0.95
C LYS A 385 -4.68 11.78 -0.26
N ASN A 386 -4.22 13.00 0.03
CA ASN A 386 -4.98 14.04 0.75
C ASN A 386 -5.41 13.65 2.18
N VAL A 387 -4.81 12.62 2.78
CA VAL A 387 -5.04 12.24 4.18
C VAL A 387 -4.04 12.95 5.07
N ALA A 388 -4.52 13.69 6.06
CA ALA A 388 -3.66 14.24 7.10
C ALA A 388 -3.19 13.11 8.02
N TRP A 389 -1.88 12.93 8.16
CA TRP A 389 -1.31 11.84 8.96
C TRP A 389 -0.59 12.34 10.21
N THR A 390 -0.96 11.77 11.36
CA THR A 390 -0.16 11.84 12.58
C THR A 390 0.60 10.52 12.71
N PRO A 391 1.93 10.50 12.87
CA PRO A 391 2.66 9.25 13.00
C PRO A 391 2.16 8.39 14.17
N ILE A 392 2.09 7.08 13.97
CA ILE A 392 1.74 6.13 15.03
C ILE A 392 2.89 6.10 16.03
N GLY A 393 2.63 6.26 17.33
CA GLY A 393 3.69 6.19 18.33
C GLY A 393 4.33 7.54 18.70
N THR A 394 3.64 8.65 18.41
CA THR A 394 4.14 10.02 18.57
C THR A 394 4.13 10.45 20.04
N THR A 395 2.94 10.67 20.61
CA THR A 395 2.77 11.07 22.03
C THR A 395 2.98 9.90 23.00
N LYS A 396 2.74 8.67 22.53
CA LYS A 396 2.94 7.43 23.26
C LYS A 396 3.47 6.39 22.31
N THR A 397 4.62 5.81 22.61
CA THR A 397 5.32 4.81 21.78
C THR A 397 4.43 3.62 21.43
N PHE A 398 4.40 3.16 20.18
CA PHE A 398 3.69 1.92 19.84
C PHE A 398 4.50 0.71 20.33
N MET A 399 3.86 -0.21 21.05
CA MET A 399 4.51 -1.34 21.73
C MET A 399 4.11 -2.73 21.18
N GLY A 400 3.41 -2.77 20.05
CA GLY A 400 2.94 -3.99 19.42
C GLY A 400 3.82 -4.52 18.29
N THR A 401 3.29 -5.48 17.54
CA THR A 401 3.83 -5.89 16.23
C THR A 401 2.94 -5.33 15.12
N PHE A 402 3.52 -4.65 14.15
CA PHE A 402 2.83 -4.24 12.94
C PHE A 402 3.24 -5.15 11.77
N ASP A 403 2.27 -5.80 11.13
CA ASP A 403 2.45 -6.62 9.94
C ASP A 403 1.70 -5.98 8.76
N GLY A 404 2.43 -5.37 7.82
CA GLY A 404 1.83 -4.74 6.65
C GLY A 404 1.15 -5.71 5.69
N GLY A 405 1.24 -7.04 5.90
CA GLY A 405 0.57 -8.04 5.09
C GLY A 405 1.00 -8.05 3.61
N ASN A 406 2.19 -7.49 3.32
CA ASN A 406 2.70 -7.23 1.96
C ASN A 406 1.82 -6.30 1.11
N LYS A 407 0.92 -5.55 1.77
CA LYS A 407 0.04 -4.54 1.18
C LYS A 407 0.76 -3.20 1.07
N THR A 408 0.31 -2.39 0.13
CA THR A 408 0.91 -1.10 -0.22
C THR A 408 0.15 0.05 0.43
N ILE A 409 0.87 0.93 1.11
CA ILE A 409 0.39 2.24 1.55
C ILE A 409 0.99 3.28 0.60
N SER A 410 0.15 3.90 -0.22
CA SER A 410 0.57 4.86 -1.26
C SER A 410 0.33 6.31 -0.81
N ASN A 411 1.12 7.24 -1.34
CA ASN A 411 0.91 8.69 -1.21
C ASN A 411 0.93 9.22 0.24
N LEU A 412 1.66 8.55 1.14
CA LEU A 412 1.77 8.95 2.54
C LEU A 412 2.46 10.32 2.66
N THR A 413 1.72 11.32 3.15
CA THR A 413 2.27 12.65 3.45
C THR A 413 2.33 12.88 4.95
N VAL A 414 3.52 13.18 5.48
CA VAL A 414 3.76 13.43 6.90
C VAL A 414 4.44 14.79 7.06
N LYS A 415 3.88 15.64 7.91
CA LYS A 415 4.46 16.93 8.26
C LYS A 415 4.44 17.12 9.77
N VAL A 416 5.56 16.79 10.41
CA VAL A 416 5.77 17.01 11.84
C VAL A 416 6.38 18.39 12.03
N THR A 417 5.67 19.30 12.72
CA THR A 417 6.13 20.68 12.94
C THR A 417 6.66 20.92 14.35
N ASP A 418 6.52 19.95 15.24
CA ASP A 418 7.05 20.05 16.60
C ASP A 418 8.50 19.54 16.67
N ASP A 419 9.20 19.98 17.72
CA ASP A 419 10.66 19.84 17.83
C ASP A 419 11.11 18.48 18.39
N GLU A 420 10.18 17.66 18.90
CA GLU A 420 10.49 16.46 19.69
C GLU A 420 9.90 15.16 19.11
N ASN A 421 9.00 15.25 18.13
CA ASN A 421 8.39 14.07 17.54
C ASN A 421 9.15 13.58 16.30
N SER A 422 9.23 12.26 16.20
CA SER A 422 9.84 11.60 15.06
C SER A 422 8.82 11.48 13.91
N ALA A 423 9.30 11.55 12.66
CA ALA A 423 8.46 11.50 11.46
C ALA A 423 8.52 10.14 10.74
N GLY A 424 7.39 9.70 10.19
CA GLY A 424 7.24 8.44 9.45
C GLY A 424 5.79 7.93 9.44
N LEU A 425 5.55 6.74 8.88
CA LEU A 425 4.31 5.99 9.17
C LEU A 425 4.17 5.82 10.68
N PHE A 426 5.27 5.44 11.33
CA PHE A 426 5.45 5.43 12.77
C PHE A 426 6.43 6.52 13.23
N GLY A 427 6.13 7.15 14.37
CA GLY A 427 7.06 8.02 15.10
C GLY A 427 8.03 7.18 15.92
N ASN A 428 7.53 6.51 16.96
CA ASN A 428 8.36 5.70 17.88
C ASN A 428 7.75 4.31 18.13
N VAL A 429 8.59 3.27 18.08
CA VAL A 429 8.18 1.87 18.28
C VAL A 429 9.07 1.14 19.27
N ILE A 430 8.48 0.34 20.17
CA ILE A 430 9.14 -0.71 20.96
C ILE A 430 8.45 -2.03 20.59
N GLY A 431 8.93 -2.71 19.55
CA GLY A 431 8.20 -3.81 18.96
C GLY A 431 8.75 -4.21 17.60
N ASN A 432 7.95 -4.85 16.77
CA ASN A 432 8.40 -5.30 15.44
C ASN A 432 7.55 -4.67 14.34
N ILE A 433 8.17 -4.33 13.22
CA ILE A 433 7.48 -3.90 12.01
C ILE A 433 7.91 -4.83 10.88
N LYS A 434 6.96 -5.41 10.15
CA LYS A 434 7.28 -6.29 9.02
C LYS A 434 6.32 -6.17 7.85
N ASN A 435 6.76 -6.59 6.66
CA ASN A 435 5.93 -6.74 5.46
C ASN A 435 5.23 -5.44 5.00
N VAL A 436 5.87 -4.29 5.18
CA VAL A 436 5.29 -2.97 4.82
C VAL A 436 5.79 -2.55 3.44
N LYS A 437 4.90 -2.11 2.55
CA LYS A 437 5.27 -1.44 1.31
C LYS A 437 4.76 -0.01 1.32
N LEU A 438 5.65 0.95 1.12
CA LEU A 438 5.32 2.37 0.98
C LEU A 438 5.64 2.82 -0.44
N SER A 439 4.70 3.52 -1.08
CA SER A 439 4.90 4.12 -2.41
C SER A 439 4.65 5.63 -2.36
N ASN A 440 5.52 6.41 -2.98
CA ASN A 440 5.39 7.87 -3.11
C ASN A 440 5.21 8.58 -1.75
N VAL A 441 6.24 8.51 -0.89
CA VAL A 441 6.21 9.15 0.44
C VAL A 441 6.63 10.62 0.38
N ASN A 442 6.04 11.48 1.22
CA ASN A 442 6.50 12.86 1.40
C ASN A 442 6.53 13.18 2.88
N ILE A 443 7.72 13.08 3.49
CA ILE A 443 7.89 13.12 4.94
C ILE A 443 8.77 14.30 5.32
N SER A 444 8.30 15.12 6.25
CA SER A 444 9.02 16.26 6.79
C SER A 444 8.95 16.33 8.30
N GLY A 445 10.05 16.71 8.95
CA GLY A 445 10.13 16.88 10.41
C GLY A 445 11.41 17.55 10.90
N HIS A 446 11.56 17.71 12.21
CA HIS A 446 12.72 18.39 12.82
C HIS A 446 13.62 17.48 13.67
N TYR A 447 13.26 16.21 13.83
CA TYR A 447 13.95 15.26 14.70
C TYR A 447 14.48 14.03 13.98
N LYS A 448 14.06 12.82 14.39
CA LYS A 448 14.40 11.56 13.74
C LYS A 448 13.36 11.27 12.67
N ALA A 449 13.75 10.71 11.54
CA ALA A 449 12.79 10.40 10.49
C ALA A 449 13.12 9.12 9.72
N GLY A 450 12.10 8.38 9.33
CA GLY A 450 12.21 7.33 8.33
C GLY A 450 10.85 7.02 7.74
N ALA A 451 10.80 6.48 6.52
CA ALA A 451 9.51 6.28 5.88
C ALA A 451 8.61 5.32 6.66
N VAL A 452 9.21 4.23 7.13
CA VAL A 452 8.51 3.25 7.96
C VAL A 452 8.45 3.73 9.41
N VAL A 453 9.58 4.14 9.98
CA VAL A 453 9.62 4.54 11.39
C VAL A 453 10.72 5.55 11.71
N GLY A 454 10.40 6.57 12.51
CA GLY A 454 11.39 7.53 12.98
C GLY A 454 12.40 6.94 13.97
N SER A 455 11.93 6.29 15.03
CA SER A 455 12.76 5.62 16.05
C SER A 455 12.21 4.25 16.45
N ILE A 456 13.07 3.23 16.55
CA ILE A 456 12.66 1.89 16.95
C ILE A 456 13.61 1.23 17.96
N TYR A 457 13.01 0.53 18.93
CA TYR A 457 13.65 -0.43 19.82
C TYR A 457 13.10 -1.83 19.51
N GLY A 458 13.59 -2.42 18.44
CA GLY A 458 13.05 -3.67 17.93
C GLY A 458 13.51 -3.98 16.52
N ASN A 459 12.75 -4.82 15.82
CA ASN A 459 13.15 -5.34 14.52
C ASN A 459 12.29 -4.79 13.39
N ILE A 460 12.93 -4.57 12.24
CA ILE A 460 12.29 -4.25 10.97
C ILE A 460 12.66 -5.34 9.97
N GLU A 461 11.66 -5.94 9.33
CA GLU A 461 11.85 -7.05 8.40
C GLU A 461 10.98 -6.90 7.16
N ASN A 462 11.54 -7.07 5.96
CA ASN A 462 10.76 -7.12 4.72
C ASN A 462 9.89 -5.86 4.52
N CYS A 463 10.53 -4.68 4.69
CA CYS A 463 9.88 -3.39 4.50
C CYS A 463 10.49 -2.66 3.31
N HIS A 464 9.63 -2.11 2.44
CA HIS A 464 10.04 -1.53 1.17
C HIS A 464 9.46 -0.14 0.97
N VAL A 465 10.28 0.77 0.44
CA VAL A 465 9.92 2.16 0.13
C VAL A 465 10.30 2.42 -1.31
N ASP A 466 9.35 2.90 -2.12
CA ASP A 466 9.57 3.24 -3.52
C ASP A 466 9.02 4.62 -3.85
N GLY A 467 9.90 5.55 -4.20
CA GLY A 467 9.52 6.90 -4.58
C GLY A 467 9.27 7.82 -3.40
N GLY A 468 9.70 9.08 -3.55
CA GLY A 468 9.31 10.18 -2.68
C GLY A 468 10.49 10.93 -2.06
N LYS A 469 10.21 11.65 -0.98
CA LYS A 469 11.21 12.44 -0.25
C LYS A 469 11.05 12.38 1.26
N ILE A 470 12.19 12.41 1.96
CA ILE A 470 12.28 12.58 3.41
C ILE A 470 13.19 13.79 3.69
N LEU A 471 12.64 14.81 4.33
CA LEU A 471 13.36 16.04 4.67
C LEU A 471 13.32 16.28 6.18
N SER A 472 14.48 16.35 6.84
CA SER A 472 14.55 16.85 8.20
C SER A 472 15.45 18.07 8.35
N THR A 473 14.94 19.14 8.96
CA THR A 473 15.66 20.41 9.14
C THR A 473 15.80 20.77 10.61
N PRO A 474 16.90 21.44 11.03
CA PRO A 474 17.13 21.78 12.43
C PRO A 474 15.91 22.47 13.07
N ASN A 475 15.65 22.13 14.32
CA ASN A 475 14.48 22.61 15.07
C ASN A 475 14.66 24.05 15.57
N SER A 476 13.71 24.58 16.35
CA SER A 476 13.79 25.94 16.89
C SER A 476 15.01 26.19 17.80
N GLN A 477 15.54 25.14 18.42
CA GLN A 477 16.75 25.17 19.24
C GLN A 477 18.03 24.99 18.42
N LYS A 478 17.93 24.93 17.10
CA LYS A 478 19.05 24.73 16.17
C LYS A 478 19.81 23.44 16.47
N ASN A 479 19.10 22.42 16.94
CA ASN A 479 19.65 21.09 17.15
C ASN A 479 18.76 20.07 16.45
N ASN A 480 18.98 18.77 16.69
CA ASN A 480 18.25 17.69 16.04
C ASN A 480 18.45 17.61 14.51
N ALA A 481 17.41 17.27 13.75
CA ALA A 481 17.46 16.97 12.30
C ALA A 481 18.51 15.93 11.91
N ASN A 482 18.79 15.01 12.83
CA ASN A 482 19.78 13.98 12.68
C ASN A 482 19.10 12.64 12.87
N ASN A 483 19.71 11.60 12.29
CA ASN A 483 19.24 10.23 12.36
C ASN A 483 18.00 10.08 11.46
N VAL A 484 18.26 10.20 10.16
CA VAL A 484 17.26 10.06 9.11
C VAL A 484 17.67 8.93 8.18
N GLY A 485 16.76 8.00 7.89
CA GLY A 485 17.03 6.97 6.90
C GLY A 485 15.79 6.59 6.10
N GLY A 486 15.98 5.97 4.94
CA GLY A 486 14.86 5.65 4.04
C GLY A 486 13.84 4.73 4.70
N ILE A 487 14.30 3.74 5.49
CA ILE A 487 13.42 2.87 6.28
C ILE A 487 13.26 3.43 7.70
N VAL A 488 14.38 3.71 8.37
CA VAL A 488 14.40 4.05 9.80
C VAL A 488 15.35 5.18 10.14
N GLY A 489 14.91 6.10 10.98
CA GLY A 489 15.78 7.18 11.46
C GLY A 489 16.83 6.69 12.45
N TYR A 490 16.38 6.03 13.51
CA TYR A 490 17.22 5.65 14.64
C TYR A 490 16.89 4.23 15.15
N VAL A 491 17.90 3.38 15.25
CA VAL A 491 17.77 2.02 15.82
C VAL A 491 18.51 1.95 17.16
N SER A 492 17.76 1.61 18.21
CA SER A 492 18.23 1.29 19.58
C SER A 492 18.77 2.44 20.43
N GLU A 493 18.00 3.07 21.33
CA GLU A 493 18.60 4.02 22.30
C GLU A 493 19.14 3.34 23.58
N ASN A 494 19.05 2.00 23.69
CA ASN A 494 19.32 1.27 24.93
C ASN A 494 20.52 0.30 24.77
N SER A 495 21.07 -0.18 25.89
CA SER A 495 22.14 -1.19 25.95
C SER A 495 21.71 -2.62 25.55
N LYS A 496 20.53 -2.79 24.93
CA LYS A 496 20.01 -4.09 24.49
C LYS A 496 20.57 -4.45 23.10
N THR A 497 21.06 -5.67 22.97
CA THR A 497 21.59 -6.25 21.73
C THR A 497 20.53 -7.08 21.00
N GLY A 498 20.63 -7.21 19.67
CA GLY A 498 19.79 -8.12 18.89
C GLY A 498 18.67 -7.45 18.09
N TYR A 499 18.70 -6.13 17.95
CA TYR A 499 17.81 -5.40 17.03
C TYR A 499 18.37 -5.41 15.62
N SER A 500 17.49 -5.57 14.62
CA SER A 500 17.91 -5.68 13.22
C SER A 500 16.96 -4.99 12.26
N VAL A 501 17.52 -4.47 11.17
CA VAL A 501 16.80 -4.08 9.95
C VAL A 501 17.23 -5.05 8.86
N THR A 502 16.30 -5.87 8.36
CA THR A 502 16.64 -6.97 7.46
C THR A 502 15.71 -7.05 6.26
N ASN A 503 16.25 -7.47 5.12
CA ASN A 503 15.48 -7.75 3.89
C ASN A 503 14.64 -6.54 3.44
N CYS A 504 15.11 -5.31 3.69
CA CYS A 504 14.40 -4.09 3.34
C CYS A 504 14.91 -3.46 2.04
N THR A 505 14.06 -2.72 1.34
CA THR A 505 14.43 -2.06 0.08
C THR A 505 14.06 -0.58 0.09
N VAL A 506 14.95 0.28 -0.39
CA VAL A 506 14.66 1.69 -0.69
C VAL A 506 14.98 1.94 -2.15
N ASN A 507 14.00 2.45 -2.90
CA ASN A 507 14.13 2.80 -4.31
C ASN A 507 13.68 4.25 -4.53
N ASN A 508 14.37 4.96 -5.41
CA ASN A 508 13.89 6.23 -5.99
C ASN A 508 13.55 7.29 -4.92
N LEU A 509 14.38 7.42 -3.88
CA LEU A 509 14.10 8.27 -2.72
C LEU A 509 15.14 9.38 -2.54
N ASP A 510 14.68 10.59 -2.25
CA ASP A 510 15.54 11.69 -1.82
C ASP A 510 15.50 11.83 -0.29
N ILE A 511 16.65 11.71 0.36
CA ILE A 511 16.77 11.73 1.83
C ILE A 511 17.71 12.86 2.24
N THR A 512 17.17 13.90 2.85
CA THR A 512 17.93 15.07 3.29
C THR A 512 17.78 15.28 4.79
N ALA A 513 18.89 15.36 5.51
CA ALA A 513 18.91 15.81 6.91
C ALA A 513 20.20 16.53 7.25
N TYR A 514 20.38 16.96 8.49
CA TYR A 514 21.54 17.76 8.87
C TYR A 514 22.85 16.95 8.82
N ARG A 515 22.97 15.84 9.58
CA ARG A 515 24.26 15.14 9.75
C ARG A 515 24.25 13.62 9.61
N SER A 516 23.38 12.95 10.36
CA SER A 516 23.34 11.47 10.42
C SER A 516 22.27 10.95 9.47
N VAL A 517 22.65 10.57 8.25
CA VAL A 517 21.73 10.27 7.14
C VAL A 517 22.14 8.99 6.43
N GLY A 518 21.22 8.05 6.22
CA GLY A 518 21.54 6.80 5.52
C GLY A 518 20.45 6.31 4.59
N GLY A 519 20.82 5.57 3.53
CA GLY A 519 19.83 5.01 2.59
C GLY A 519 18.79 4.11 3.27
N ILE A 520 19.20 3.27 4.22
CA ILE A 520 18.31 2.43 5.05
C ILE A 520 18.09 3.05 6.43
N ALA A 521 19.19 3.32 7.15
CA ALA A 521 19.15 3.73 8.55
C ALA A 521 19.96 5.00 8.82
N GLY A 522 19.38 5.97 9.52
CA GLY A 522 20.10 7.20 9.87
C GLY A 522 21.20 7.00 10.92
N ARG A 523 20.89 6.28 12.00
CA ARG A 523 21.85 5.88 13.03
C ARG A 523 21.57 4.48 13.56
N LEU A 524 22.65 3.71 13.71
CA LEU A 524 22.67 2.45 14.45
C LEU A 524 23.43 2.63 15.76
N MET A 525 22.91 2.02 16.81
CA MET A 525 23.53 1.99 18.13
C MET A 525 23.94 0.58 18.53
N THR A 526 24.61 0.44 19.68
CA THR A 526 25.34 -0.76 20.08
C THR A 526 24.53 -2.05 19.98
N GLY A 527 25.02 -3.00 19.18
CA GLY A 527 24.43 -4.33 19.01
C GLY A 527 23.28 -4.42 18.00
N ALA A 528 22.95 -3.32 17.29
CA ALA A 528 22.03 -3.32 16.18
C ALA A 528 22.71 -3.70 14.85
N LYS A 529 21.93 -4.25 13.91
CA LYS A 529 22.42 -4.71 12.60
C LYS A 529 21.55 -4.20 11.45
N VAL A 530 22.15 -4.08 10.26
CA VAL A 530 21.44 -3.88 8.99
C VAL A 530 22.00 -4.90 8.01
N GLU A 531 21.17 -5.87 7.61
CA GLU A 531 21.61 -7.02 6.81
C GLU A 531 20.65 -7.29 5.65
N ASN A 532 21.18 -7.70 4.50
CA ASN A 532 20.39 -8.07 3.31
C ASN A 532 19.43 -6.96 2.81
N CYS A 533 19.76 -5.69 3.02
CA CYS A 533 18.97 -4.58 2.51
C CYS A 533 19.50 -4.08 1.17
N VAL A 534 18.62 -3.45 0.39
CA VAL A 534 18.94 -2.92 -0.95
C VAL A 534 18.58 -1.44 -1.03
N VAL A 535 19.48 -0.62 -1.54
CA VAL A 535 19.24 0.81 -1.82
C VAL A 535 19.51 1.07 -3.29
N ASN A 536 18.51 1.56 -4.04
CA ASN A 536 18.62 1.86 -5.47
C ASN A 536 18.19 3.29 -5.78
N ASN A 537 18.90 3.95 -6.71
CA ASN A 537 18.50 5.26 -7.28
C ASN A 537 18.10 6.28 -6.20
N THR A 538 18.91 6.39 -5.15
CA THR A 538 18.58 7.15 -3.95
C THR A 538 19.64 8.20 -3.70
N ASN A 539 19.22 9.43 -3.40
CA ASN A 539 20.10 10.51 -3.03
C ASN A 539 20.10 10.66 -1.51
N VAL A 540 21.28 10.56 -0.88
CA VAL A 540 21.47 10.73 0.57
C VAL A 540 22.25 12.02 0.81
N ILE A 541 21.62 12.99 1.46
CA ILE A 541 22.17 14.34 1.64
C ILE A 541 22.28 14.68 3.13
N ALA A 542 23.51 14.95 3.57
CA ALA A 542 23.78 15.64 4.83
C ALA A 542 24.00 17.14 4.57
N ASP A 543 22.96 17.93 4.77
CA ASP A 543 22.97 19.38 4.61
C ASP A 543 23.35 20.08 5.93
N MET A 544 24.66 20.27 6.13
CA MET A 544 25.24 20.90 7.31
C MET A 544 25.40 22.42 7.17
N ILE A 545 24.70 23.04 6.22
CA ILE A 545 24.81 24.47 5.95
C ILE A 545 24.06 25.30 6.98
N ALA A 546 22.92 24.81 7.46
CA ALA A 546 22.07 25.51 8.42
C ALA A 546 22.76 25.75 9.77
N GLU A 547 22.29 26.75 10.51
CA GLU A 547 22.79 27.04 11.86
C GLU A 547 22.56 25.85 12.78
N TYR A 548 23.59 25.49 13.56
CA TYR A 548 23.51 24.38 14.49
C TYR A 548 24.19 24.71 15.82
N ALA A 549 23.51 24.44 16.92
CA ALA A 549 23.95 24.78 18.28
C ALA A 549 25.17 23.95 18.72
N ASP A 550 25.28 22.72 18.24
CA ASP A 550 26.38 21.81 18.58
C ASP A 550 27.46 21.82 17.49
N THR A 551 28.39 22.77 17.63
CA THR A 551 29.44 23.02 16.65
C THR A 551 30.59 22.02 16.79
N GLY A 552 31.21 21.64 15.66
CA GLY A 552 32.40 20.76 15.64
C GLY A 552 32.12 19.25 15.52
N LYS A 553 30.87 18.86 15.25
CA LYS A 553 30.53 17.48 14.92
C LYS A 553 30.72 17.20 13.42
N GLU A 554 31.36 16.09 13.11
CA GLU A 554 31.54 15.64 11.72
C GLU A 554 30.23 15.07 11.14
N SER A 555 30.10 15.16 9.81
CA SER A 555 29.05 14.49 9.03
C SER A 555 29.06 12.98 9.25
N ALA A 556 27.89 12.35 9.21
CA ALA A 556 27.74 10.90 9.26
C ALA A 556 26.72 10.46 8.21
N ALA A 557 27.08 10.62 6.94
CA ALA A 557 26.25 10.22 5.81
C ALA A 557 26.78 8.92 5.20
N GLY A 558 25.89 8.03 4.77
CA GLY A 558 26.30 6.77 4.13
C GLY A 558 25.23 6.14 3.26
N ALA A 559 25.65 5.38 2.25
CA ALA A 559 24.75 4.81 1.26
C ALA A 559 23.74 3.82 1.86
N VAL A 560 24.09 3.14 2.96
CA VAL A 560 23.19 2.22 3.69
C VAL A 560 22.87 2.76 5.08
N VAL A 561 23.90 3.14 5.83
CA VAL A 561 23.79 3.62 7.21
C VAL A 561 24.56 4.93 7.35
N GLY A 562 23.97 5.93 7.99
CA GLY A 562 24.65 7.18 8.32
C GLY A 562 25.67 7.02 9.44
N ASP A 563 25.22 7.02 10.70
CA ASP A 563 26.07 6.86 11.89
C ASP A 563 26.09 5.39 12.36
N ASN A 564 27.09 4.62 11.93
CA ASN A 564 27.29 3.20 12.28
C ASN A 564 28.15 3.03 13.56
N ARG A 565 27.63 3.46 14.71
CA ARG A 565 28.36 3.37 15.99
C ARG A 565 28.82 1.98 16.43
N PRO A 566 28.07 0.88 16.20
CA PRO A 566 28.55 -0.45 16.59
C PRO A 566 29.68 -0.97 15.69
N ASN A 567 30.03 -0.27 14.60
CA ASN A 567 30.83 -0.82 13.50
C ASN A 567 30.21 -2.14 13.00
N ALA A 568 28.89 -2.15 12.83
CA ALA A 568 28.19 -3.32 12.29
C ALA A 568 28.71 -3.65 10.89
N ASP A 569 28.79 -4.94 10.57
CA ASP A 569 29.09 -5.40 9.23
C ASP A 569 27.93 -5.07 8.29
N LEU A 570 28.22 -4.29 7.25
CA LEU A 570 27.24 -3.87 6.25
C LEU A 570 27.42 -4.60 4.90
N SER A 571 28.32 -5.59 4.82
CA SER A 571 28.73 -6.24 3.56
C SER A 571 27.62 -7.06 2.88
N SER A 572 26.57 -7.45 3.61
CA SER A 572 25.41 -8.15 3.06
C SER A 572 24.41 -7.23 2.35
N ASN A 573 24.59 -5.91 2.44
CA ASN A 573 23.70 -4.93 1.81
C ASN A 573 24.17 -4.59 0.40
N THR A 574 23.23 -4.24 -0.47
CA THR A 574 23.48 -3.87 -1.87
C THR A 574 23.10 -2.42 -2.11
N THR A 575 23.97 -1.66 -2.80
CA THR A 575 23.71 -0.27 -3.21
C THR A 575 23.90 -0.15 -4.71
N ASN A 576 22.90 0.35 -5.44
CA ASN A 576 22.99 0.61 -6.87
C ASN A 576 22.59 2.05 -7.16
N ASN A 577 23.47 2.83 -7.81
CA ASN A 577 23.17 4.23 -8.16
C ASN A 577 22.72 5.06 -6.94
N VAL A 578 23.50 4.99 -5.85
CA VAL A 578 23.26 5.77 -4.63
C VAL A 578 24.28 6.89 -4.57
N THR A 579 23.81 8.13 -4.47
CA THR A 579 24.68 9.30 -4.24
C THR A 579 24.68 9.63 -2.75
N VAL A 580 25.84 10.06 -2.24
CA VAL A 580 25.98 10.50 -0.85
C VAL A 580 26.69 11.85 -0.87
N ASN A 581 25.91 12.91 -0.64
CA ASN A 581 26.38 14.29 -0.68
C ASN A 581 26.44 14.87 0.73
N VAL A 582 27.50 15.65 0.99
CA VAL A 582 27.71 16.35 2.27
C VAL A 582 27.96 17.82 1.94
N TYR A 583 27.10 18.70 2.46
CA TYR A 583 27.17 20.14 2.24
C TYR A 583 27.65 20.84 3.50
N THR A 584 28.75 21.59 3.38
CA THR A 584 29.44 22.23 4.49
C THR A 584 29.89 23.64 4.14
N VAL A 585 30.30 24.39 5.17
CA VAL A 585 30.96 25.68 5.03
C VAL A 585 32.42 25.55 5.42
N GLU A 586 33.31 25.86 4.49
CA GLU A 586 34.76 25.87 4.69
C GLU A 586 35.34 27.20 4.22
N ASN A 587 36.12 27.87 5.07
CA ASN A 587 36.77 29.14 4.74
C ASN A 587 35.82 30.19 4.12
N ASN A 588 34.61 30.32 4.65
CA ASN A 588 33.55 31.24 4.17
C ASN A 588 32.96 30.89 2.79
N ILE A 589 33.22 29.67 2.29
CA ILE A 589 32.62 29.11 1.09
C ILE A 589 31.65 28.01 1.52
N ALA A 590 30.38 28.16 1.17
CA ALA A 590 29.33 27.18 1.38
C ALA A 590 29.12 26.39 0.08
N THR A 591 29.42 25.09 0.12
CA THR A 591 29.09 24.18 -0.98
C THR A 591 27.69 23.64 -0.76
N VAL A 592 26.76 23.89 -1.69
CA VAL A 592 25.32 23.67 -1.49
C VAL A 592 24.72 22.85 -2.64
N GLY A 593 23.73 22.01 -2.33
CA GLY A 593 22.90 21.33 -3.33
C GLY A 593 21.40 21.38 -2.99
N THR A 594 21.01 22.14 -1.97
CA THR A 594 19.60 22.27 -1.56
C THR A 594 19.19 23.74 -1.53
N ALA A 595 17.91 24.03 -1.81
CA ALA A 595 17.38 25.38 -1.73
C ALA A 595 17.48 26.00 -0.31
N ASN A 596 17.36 25.18 0.73
CA ASN A 596 17.52 25.64 2.11
C ASN A 596 18.98 26.03 2.39
N GLY A 597 19.94 25.22 1.95
CA GLY A 597 21.37 25.50 2.06
C GLY A 597 21.75 26.78 1.31
N VAL A 598 21.28 26.95 0.07
CA VAL A 598 21.49 28.17 -0.73
C VAL A 598 21.00 29.41 0.03
N ASN A 599 19.73 29.41 0.47
CA ASN A 599 19.14 30.56 1.12
C ASN A 599 19.82 30.89 2.46
N TYR A 600 20.16 29.86 3.25
CA TYR A 600 20.87 30.06 4.50
C TYR A 600 22.27 30.65 4.25
N ALA A 601 23.06 30.05 3.35
CA ALA A 601 24.43 30.49 3.07
C ALA A 601 24.47 31.96 2.61
N LEU A 602 23.57 32.35 1.70
CA LEU A 602 23.46 33.73 1.24
C LEU A 602 23.02 34.69 2.35
N SER A 603 22.16 34.24 3.27
CA SER A 603 21.75 35.06 4.44
C SER A 603 22.90 35.34 5.41
N GLN A 604 23.90 34.45 5.46
CA GLN A 604 25.09 34.62 6.28
C GLN A 604 26.21 35.37 5.55
N GLY A 605 26.03 35.70 4.26
CA GLY A 605 27.05 36.35 3.44
C GLY A 605 28.17 35.43 2.99
N TYR A 606 27.96 34.11 2.99
CA TYR A 606 28.93 33.16 2.47
C TYR A 606 29.01 33.23 0.94
N THR A 607 30.19 32.90 0.41
CA THR A 607 30.31 32.56 -1.02
C THR A 607 29.60 31.23 -1.22
N THR A 608 28.50 31.24 -1.94
CA THR A 608 27.61 30.09 -2.12
C THR A 608 27.91 29.45 -3.47
N VAL A 609 28.34 28.19 -3.48
CA VAL A 609 28.78 27.46 -4.67
C VAL A 609 27.94 26.20 -4.83
N PHE A 610 27.29 26.04 -5.97
CA PHE A 610 26.46 24.86 -6.23
C PHE A 610 27.34 23.62 -6.47
N ALA A 611 26.90 22.49 -5.91
CA ALA A 611 27.50 21.18 -6.09
C ALA A 611 26.75 20.31 -7.12
N GLU A 612 25.49 20.64 -7.36
CA GLU A 612 24.57 19.98 -8.28
C GLU A 612 23.45 20.96 -8.69
N ASP A 613 22.59 20.55 -9.61
CA ASP A 613 21.38 21.29 -9.97
C ASP A 613 20.48 21.43 -8.72
N VAL A 614 20.04 22.66 -8.45
CA VAL A 614 19.26 22.96 -7.24
C VAL A 614 17.80 23.13 -7.60
N ALA A 615 16.98 22.18 -7.16
CA ALA A 615 15.52 22.32 -7.15
C ALA A 615 15.09 23.22 -5.98
N ALA A 616 14.40 24.33 -6.28
CA ALA A 616 13.99 25.32 -5.30
C ALA A 616 12.49 25.67 -5.39
N PRO A 617 11.72 25.52 -4.31
CA PRO A 617 10.37 26.05 -4.25
C PRO A 617 10.39 27.58 -4.08
N LEU A 618 9.31 28.26 -4.48
CA LEU A 618 9.07 29.68 -4.20
C LEU A 618 8.65 29.88 -2.72
N ALA A 619 9.52 29.50 -1.78
CA ALA A 619 9.23 29.45 -0.35
C ALA A 619 9.59 30.75 0.41
N ASN A 620 10.32 31.67 -0.22
CA ASN A 620 10.72 32.94 0.38
C ASN A 620 9.80 34.08 -0.06
N SER A 621 9.95 35.22 0.61
CA SER A 621 9.18 36.44 0.35
C SER A 621 10.11 37.59 0.02
N ALA A 622 9.93 38.15 -1.18
CA ALA A 622 10.64 39.33 -1.67
C ALA A 622 10.12 40.62 -1.01
N ILE A 623 10.72 41.77 -1.35
CA ILE A 623 10.42 43.08 -0.73
C ILE A 623 8.93 43.48 -0.71
N TYR A 624 8.13 42.99 -1.66
CA TYR A 624 6.69 43.28 -1.77
C TYR A 624 5.77 42.09 -1.44
N GLY A 625 6.28 41.08 -0.73
CA GLY A 625 5.51 39.87 -0.48
C GLY A 625 5.46 38.92 -1.68
N THR A 626 6.28 39.16 -2.71
CA THR A 626 6.31 38.32 -3.91
C THR A 626 7.02 37.01 -3.63
N PRO A 627 6.48 35.85 -4.04
CA PRO A 627 7.15 34.57 -3.86
C PRO A 627 8.49 34.52 -4.61
N VAL A 628 9.56 34.10 -3.95
CA VAL A 628 10.91 34.01 -4.52
C VAL A 628 11.60 32.73 -4.08
N ALA A 629 12.39 32.13 -4.97
CA ALA A 629 13.14 30.92 -4.65
C ALA A 629 14.42 31.22 -3.86
N VAL A 630 15.24 32.15 -4.35
CA VAL A 630 16.53 32.51 -3.74
C VAL A 630 16.62 34.01 -3.45
N VAL A 631 17.05 34.39 -2.24
CA VAL A 631 17.23 35.80 -1.85
C VAL A 631 18.66 36.09 -1.38
N MET A 632 19.32 37.05 -2.04
CA MET A 632 20.67 37.53 -1.71
C MET A 632 20.62 38.96 -1.12
N LYS A 633 20.42 39.07 0.20
CA LYS A 633 20.12 40.35 0.91
C LYS A 633 21.31 41.25 1.24
N GLU A 634 22.44 40.65 1.61
CA GLU A 634 23.63 41.41 2.05
C GLU A 634 24.57 41.77 0.90
N GLY A 635 24.32 41.19 -0.28
CA GLY A 635 25.27 41.20 -1.37
C GLY A 635 26.44 40.26 -1.10
N GLY A 636 26.62 39.27 -1.97
CA GLY A 636 27.58 38.19 -1.78
C GLY A 636 27.99 37.57 -3.12
N VAL A 637 28.32 36.28 -3.11
CA VAL A 637 28.61 35.53 -4.33
C VAL A 637 27.68 34.31 -4.39
N LEU A 638 26.86 34.25 -5.43
CA LEU A 638 26.12 33.07 -5.86
C LEU A 638 26.81 32.51 -7.10
N ASP A 639 27.51 31.40 -6.96
CA ASP A 639 28.20 30.70 -8.02
C ASP A 639 27.45 29.41 -8.34
N GLY A 640 26.74 29.38 -9.46
CA GLY A 640 26.06 28.17 -9.92
C GLY A 640 27.04 27.07 -10.34
N ASN A 641 28.35 27.37 -10.49
CA ASN A 641 29.39 26.40 -10.82
C ASN A 641 29.09 25.53 -12.07
N GLY A 642 28.26 26.05 -12.98
CA GLY A 642 27.79 25.37 -14.19
C GLY A 642 26.44 24.63 -14.05
N PHE A 643 25.87 24.58 -12.85
CA PHE A 643 24.58 23.94 -12.55
C PHE A 643 23.38 24.88 -12.72
N SER A 644 22.17 24.31 -12.76
CA SER A 644 20.92 25.05 -12.85
C SER A 644 20.29 25.35 -11.49
N LEU A 645 19.43 26.37 -11.47
CA LEU A 645 18.44 26.61 -10.43
C LEU A 645 17.05 26.35 -11.01
N ASP A 646 16.48 25.21 -10.65
CA ASP A 646 15.19 24.73 -11.16
C ASP A 646 14.07 25.07 -10.19
N ILE A 647 12.96 25.64 -10.68
CA ILE A 647 11.86 26.07 -9.80
C ILE A 647 10.75 25.00 -9.75
N GLU A 648 10.59 24.31 -8.61
CA GLU A 648 9.69 23.14 -8.48
C GLU A 648 8.20 23.46 -8.74
N ASN A 649 7.76 24.66 -8.38
CA ASN A 649 6.36 25.12 -8.51
C ASN A 649 6.33 26.54 -9.07
N PRO A 650 6.63 26.71 -10.36
CA PRO A 650 6.82 28.03 -10.94
C PRO A 650 5.50 28.80 -10.93
N GLN A 651 5.56 30.06 -10.51
CA GLN A 651 4.40 30.97 -10.50
C GLN A 651 4.66 32.14 -11.43
N TYR A 652 3.58 32.60 -12.06
CA TYR A 652 3.60 33.73 -12.99
C TYR A 652 4.12 35.03 -12.35
N ASN A 653 3.85 35.25 -11.06
CA ASN A 653 4.37 36.40 -10.31
C ASN A 653 5.66 36.08 -9.53
N GLY A 654 6.17 34.85 -9.60
CA GLY A 654 7.32 34.39 -8.81
C GLY A 654 8.66 34.84 -9.36
N TYR A 655 9.67 34.93 -8.48
CA TYR A 655 11.06 35.27 -8.83
C TYR A 655 11.97 34.06 -8.64
N ALA A 656 12.91 33.81 -9.56
CA ALA A 656 13.95 32.81 -9.34
C ALA A 656 14.98 33.34 -8.32
N VAL A 657 15.58 34.50 -8.58
CA VAL A 657 16.57 35.14 -7.71
C VAL A 657 16.20 36.59 -7.46
N GLU A 658 16.15 37.00 -6.19
CA GLU A 658 16.17 38.42 -5.79
C GLU A 658 17.55 38.76 -5.21
N THR A 659 18.16 39.84 -5.70
CA THR A 659 19.45 40.33 -5.24
C THR A 659 19.40 41.81 -4.86
N TYR A 660 20.14 42.16 -3.82
CA TYR A 660 20.38 43.52 -3.38
C TYR A 660 21.82 43.98 -3.71
N GLY A 661 22.51 43.29 -4.63
CA GLY A 661 23.91 43.55 -5.00
C GLY A 661 24.77 42.30 -4.99
N GLY A 662 26.02 42.37 -5.46
CA GLY A 662 26.97 41.25 -5.44
C GLY A 662 27.09 40.50 -6.75
N THR A 663 27.66 39.30 -6.70
CA THR A 663 27.98 38.51 -7.87
C THR A 663 27.04 37.32 -8.02
N ILE A 664 26.47 37.14 -9.19
CA ILE A 664 25.81 35.91 -9.64
C ILE A 664 26.61 35.40 -10.82
N LYS A 665 27.10 34.15 -10.80
CA LYS A 665 27.91 33.63 -11.89
C LYS A 665 27.74 32.15 -12.15
N ASN A 666 28.09 31.71 -13.36
CA ASN A 666 28.09 30.30 -13.78
C ASN A 666 26.76 29.58 -13.49
N LEU A 667 25.63 30.24 -13.69
CA LEU A 667 24.32 29.75 -13.28
C LEU A 667 23.37 29.67 -14.48
N THR A 668 22.57 28.61 -14.56
CA THR A 668 21.47 28.51 -15.53
C THR A 668 20.12 28.65 -14.83
N ILE A 669 19.24 29.50 -15.37
CA ILE A 669 17.86 29.68 -14.94
C ILE A 669 16.96 29.59 -16.19
N ASP A 670 16.36 28.44 -16.40
CA ASP A 670 15.51 28.16 -17.58
C ASP A 670 14.07 27.78 -17.23
N THR A 671 13.74 27.68 -15.94
CA THR A 671 12.38 27.39 -15.51
C THR A 671 11.45 28.59 -15.77
N PRO A 672 10.22 28.38 -16.30
CA PRO A 672 9.32 29.46 -16.68
C PRO A 672 8.60 30.11 -15.47
N VAL A 673 9.32 30.96 -14.75
CA VAL A 673 8.76 31.85 -13.71
C VAL A 673 8.49 33.25 -14.24
N GLY A 674 7.80 34.08 -13.44
CA GLY A 674 7.58 35.49 -13.78
C GLY A 674 8.86 36.25 -14.07
N ARG A 675 9.83 36.19 -13.14
CA ARG A 675 11.08 36.93 -13.23
C ARG A 675 12.28 36.05 -12.89
N GLY A 676 13.34 36.12 -13.68
CA GLY A 676 14.59 35.41 -13.47
C GLY A 676 15.38 36.07 -12.35
N ILE A 677 16.11 37.13 -12.68
CA ILE A 677 16.93 37.89 -11.73
C ILE A 677 16.30 39.26 -11.46
N VAL A 678 15.92 39.49 -10.22
CA VAL A 678 15.34 40.75 -9.75
C VAL A 678 16.34 41.49 -8.89
N ILE A 679 16.61 42.74 -9.24
CA ILE A 679 17.47 43.66 -8.48
C ILE A 679 16.58 44.62 -7.69
N SER A 680 16.56 44.44 -6.36
CA SER A 680 15.74 45.23 -5.44
C SER A 680 16.64 46.13 -4.59
N SER A 681 16.44 47.45 -4.65
CA SER A 681 17.15 48.45 -3.82
C SER A 681 18.63 48.13 -3.56
N PRO A 682 19.46 48.08 -4.63
CA PRO A 682 20.80 47.53 -4.52
C PRO A 682 21.66 48.35 -3.54
N LYS A 683 22.39 47.65 -2.66
CA LYS A 683 23.31 48.20 -1.66
C LYS A 683 24.74 48.27 -2.19
N GLN A 684 25.08 47.42 -3.15
CA GLN A 684 26.37 47.35 -3.81
C GLN A 684 26.19 47.07 -5.30
N ASP A 685 27.26 47.23 -6.08
CA ASP A 685 27.24 46.94 -7.52
C ASP A 685 26.89 45.46 -7.77
N ILE A 686 26.22 45.22 -8.90
CA ILE A 686 25.73 43.92 -9.32
C ILE A 686 26.66 43.41 -10.43
N TYR A 687 27.17 42.20 -10.27
CA TYR A 687 27.98 41.49 -11.25
C TYR A 687 27.23 40.22 -11.66
N ILE A 688 26.97 40.05 -12.95
CA ILE A 688 26.38 38.84 -13.51
C ILE A 688 27.36 38.31 -14.55
N ASP A 689 27.98 37.15 -14.31
CA ASP A 689 29.02 36.63 -15.21
C ASP A 689 28.76 35.18 -15.60
N ASN A 690 28.78 34.87 -16.90
CA ASN A 690 28.54 33.52 -17.39
C ASN A 690 27.21 32.92 -16.87
N VAL A 691 26.12 33.69 -16.95
CA VAL A 691 24.78 33.28 -16.51
C VAL A 691 23.88 33.10 -17.73
N VAL A 692 23.05 32.07 -17.72
CA VAL A 692 22.01 31.83 -18.72
C VAL A 692 20.65 32.07 -18.06
N VAL A 693 19.87 33.01 -18.61
CA VAL A 693 18.46 33.18 -18.25
C VAL A 693 17.62 33.01 -19.51
N ASP A 694 16.93 31.88 -19.62
CA ASP A 694 16.14 31.51 -20.80
C ASP A 694 14.90 30.69 -20.42
N GLY A 695 13.80 31.38 -20.14
CA GLY A 695 12.58 30.76 -19.64
C GLY A 695 11.72 31.76 -18.86
N PRO A 696 12.30 32.48 -17.89
CA PRO A 696 11.57 33.53 -17.16
C PRO A 696 11.09 34.68 -18.03
N GLY A 697 9.84 35.14 -17.84
CA GLY A 697 9.26 36.20 -18.68
C GLY A 697 10.06 37.51 -18.64
N TYR A 698 10.47 37.92 -17.45
CA TYR A 698 11.52 38.92 -17.29
C TYR A 698 12.85 38.22 -17.04
N ALA A 699 13.85 38.44 -17.89
CA ALA A 699 15.17 37.85 -17.71
C ALA A 699 15.90 38.52 -16.54
N ILE A 700 16.11 39.84 -16.65
CA ILE A 700 16.75 40.67 -15.62
C ILE A 700 15.93 41.94 -15.46
N ASN A 701 15.53 42.28 -14.24
CA ASN A 701 14.78 43.51 -14.01
C ASN A 701 15.07 44.15 -12.66
N THR A 702 14.67 45.40 -12.51
CA THR A 702 14.71 46.13 -11.24
C THR A 702 13.31 46.39 -10.70
N THR A 703 13.20 46.63 -9.39
CA THR A 703 11.91 46.93 -8.70
C THR A 703 11.96 48.23 -7.89
N GLU A 704 13.12 48.63 -7.38
CA GLU A 704 13.30 49.85 -6.56
C GLU A 704 14.58 50.62 -6.90
N HIS A 705 14.56 51.94 -6.71
CA HIS A 705 15.61 52.85 -7.17
C HIS A 705 16.62 53.19 -6.05
N ASN A 706 17.83 52.62 -6.11
CA ASN A 706 18.89 52.93 -5.13
C ASN A 706 20.32 53.01 -5.73
N GLY A 707 20.45 53.44 -6.98
CA GLY A 707 21.70 53.95 -7.59
C GLY A 707 22.95 53.10 -7.38
N LYS A 708 23.12 52.07 -8.22
CA LYS A 708 24.30 51.19 -8.31
C LYS A 708 24.55 50.77 -9.76
N ASN A 709 25.73 50.24 -10.05
CA ASN A 709 26.06 49.74 -11.38
C ASN A 709 25.60 48.29 -11.56
N LEU A 710 25.13 47.96 -12.76
CA LEU A 710 24.94 46.59 -13.21
C LEU A 710 25.99 46.26 -14.27
N ILE A 711 26.80 45.24 -14.02
CA ILE A 711 27.84 44.73 -14.92
C ILE A 711 27.48 43.30 -15.27
N VAL A 712 27.20 43.04 -16.54
CA VAL A 712 26.86 41.72 -17.06
C VAL A 712 27.89 41.30 -18.09
N THR A 713 28.50 40.14 -17.91
CA THR A 713 29.57 39.61 -18.78
C THR A 713 29.27 38.18 -19.19
N ASN A 714 29.65 37.81 -20.42
CA ASN A 714 29.63 36.42 -20.92
C ASN A 714 28.27 35.70 -20.76
N SER A 715 27.15 36.42 -20.72
CA SER A 715 25.86 35.89 -20.27
C SER A 715 24.85 35.81 -21.40
N THR A 716 23.91 34.87 -21.31
CA THR A 716 22.75 34.77 -22.21
C THR A 716 21.51 35.30 -21.51
N VAL A 717 20.87 36.31 -22.09
CA VAL A 717 19.74 37.03 -21.51
C VAL A 717 18.58 37.00 -22.51
N LYS A 718 17.63 36.10 -22.29
CA LYS A 718 16.47 35.91 -23.18
C LYS A 718 15.17 36.21 -22.45
N GLY A 719 14.34 37.06 -23.06
CA GLY A 719 13.12 37.60 -22.42
C GLY A 719 13.24 39.08 -22.09
N TRP A 720 12.21 39.60 -21.42
CA TRP A 720 12.11 41.03 -21.15
C TRP A 720 13.14 41.47 -20.09
N THR A 721 13.99 42.43 -20.44
CA THR A 721 14.90 43.11 -19.52
C THR A 721 14.43 44.55 -19.23
N SER A 722 14.32 44.95 -17.97
CA SER A 722 13.85 46.30 -17.56
C SER A 722 14.68 46.89 -16.43
N LEU A 723 15.44 47.96 -16.70
CA LEU A 723 16.57 48.37 -15.86
C LEU A 723 16.43 49.82 -15.36
N ALA A 724 15.45 50.05 -14.50
CA ALA A 724 15.21 51.35 -13.86
C ALA A 724 15.99 51.50 -12.54
N GLY A 725 16.34 52.73 -12.14
CA GLY A 725 16.89 52.99 -10.79
C GLY A 725 18.33 52.59 -10.53
N LEU A 726 19.09 52.29 -11.58
CA LEU A 726 20.54 52.03 -11.56
C LEU A 726 21.31 53.30 -11.96
N ASP A 727 22.61 53.37 -11.69
CA ASP A 727 23.45 54.50 -12.10
C ASP A 727 23.97 54.33 -13.54
N ALA A 728 24.45 53.12 -13.85
CA ALA A 728 24.89 52.73 -15.17
C ALA A 728 24.74 51.21 -15.36
N VAL A 729 24.64 50.79 -16.62
CA VAL A 729 24.55 49.38 -17.00
C VAL A 729 25.62 49.07 -18.05
N SER A 730 26.25 47.91 -17.95
CA SER A 730 27.16 47.39 -18.99
C SER A 730 26.89 45.92 -19.27
N PHE A 731 26.91 45.57 -20.55
CA PHE A 731 26.85 44.22 -21.07
C PHE A 731 28.09 43.99 -21.92
N THR A 732 28.88 42.96 -21.64
CA THR A 732 30.06 42.59 -22.44
C THR A 732 30.02 41.13 -22.83
N LYS A 733 30.09 40.83 -24.13
CA LYS A 733 30.03 39.46 -24.65
C LYS A 733 28.76 38.72 -24.25
N CYS A 734 27.64 39.43 -24.23
CA CYS A 734 26.34 38.86 -23.89
C CYS A 734 25.53 38.50 -25.14
N ASN A 735 24.73 37.44 -25.04
CA ASN A 735 23.81 37.01 -26.07
C ASN A 735 22.38 37.38 -25.69
N PHE A 736 21.67 38.06 -26.59
CA PHE A 736 20.29 38.48 -26.42
C PHE A 736 19.41 37.80 -27.45
N GLY A 737 18.31 37.21 -27.00
CA GLY A 737 17.43 36.45 -27.88
C GLY A 737 15.99 36.36 -27.41
N GLU A 738 15.18 35.68 -28.21
CA GLU A 738 13.84 35.30 -27.83
C GLU A 738 13.86 34.36 -26.64
N ASN A 739 13.01 34.63 -25.65
CA ASN A 739 12.74 33.66 -24.61
C ASN A 739 12.14 32.38 -25.23
N SER A 740 12.78 31.26 -24.95
CA SER A 740 12.43 29.96 -25.51
C SER A 740 11.09 29.42 -25.00
N SER A 741 10.60 29.87 -23.84
CA SER A 741 9.38 29.36 -23.20
C SER A 741 8.15 30.21 -23.47
N LYS A 742 7.16 29.74 -24.24
CA LYS A 742 5.92 30.51 -24.50
C LYS A 742 4.94 30.66 -23.31
N TYR A 743 5.35 30.32 -22.09
CA TYR A 743 4.48 30.29 -20.90
C TYR A 743 3.79 31.64 -20.60
N TRP A 744 4.48 32.76 -20.84
CA TRP A 744 3.97 34.10 -20.53
C TRP A 744 2.97 34.65 -21.57
N GLN A 745 3.07 34.25 -22.83
CA GLN A 745 2.18 34.70 -23.92
C GLN A 745 0.77 34.17 -23.67
N ASN A 746 0.68 32.96 -23.12
CA ASN A 746 -0.56 32.31 -22.75
C ASN A 746 -1.23 32.91 -21.50
N ASN A 747 -0.55 33.80 -20.76
CA ASN A 747 -1.04 34.42 -19.52
C ASN A 747 -1.29 35.94 -19.66
N GLY A 748 -1.51 36.43 -20.88
CA GLY A 748 -2.04 37.78 -21.13
C GLY A 748 -1.00 38.90 -21.26
N TYR A 749 0.27 38.57 -21.45
CA TYR A 749 1.29 39.54 -21.88
C TYR A 749 1.34 39.58 -23.41
N ASP A 750 1.58 40.77 -23.97
CA ASP A 750 1.61 41.00 -25.42
C ASP A 750 2.74 40.19 -26.09
N GLN A 751 2.56 39.82 -27.36
CA GLN A 751 3.46 38.91 -28.08
C GLN A 751 4.87 39.49 -28.32
N ASP A 752 5.04 40.80 -28.13
CA ASP A 752 6.26 41.55 -28.47
C ASP A 752 7.31 41.59 -27.33
N TYR A 753 7.03 41.00 -26.16
CA TYR A 753 7.86 41.15 -24.95
C TYR A 753 9.02 40.13 -24.80
N ASP A 754 9.10 39.12 -25.67
CA ASP A 754 10.07 38.01 -25.51
C ASP A 754 11.50 38.37 -25.92
N ARG A 755 11.65 39.54 -26.57
CA ARG A 755 12.90 40.03 -27.17
C ARG A 755 13.15 41.49 -26.80
N LEU A 756 12.65 41.94 -25.66
CA LEU A 756 12.67 43.35 -25.27
C LEU A 756 13.78 43.65 -24.25
N ILE A 757 14.54 44.71 -24.48
CA ILE A 757 15.30 45.40 -23.44
C ILE A 757 14.86 46.86 -23.33
N ARG A 758 14.56 47.29 -22.10
CA ARG A 758 14.16 48.66 -21.75
C ARG A 758 15.14 49.26 -20.73
N PRO A 759 16.20 49.93 -21.18
CA PRO A 759 17.12 50.66 -20.32
C PRO A 759 16.57 52.05 -19.97
N TYR A 760 16.72 52.48 -18.72
CA TYR A 760 16.33 53.82 -18.27
C TYR A 760 17.54 54.75 -18.08
N VAL A 761 18.74 54.17 -18.00
CA VAL A 761 20.01 54.86 -17.74
C VAL A 761 21.06 54.51 -18.79
N SER A 762 22.21 55.17 -18.72
CA SER A 762 23.29 54.93 -19.68
C SER A 762 23.68 53.45 -19.67
N THR A 763 23.63 52.83 -20.85
CA THR A 763 23.85 51.39 -21.01
C THR A 763 24.86 51.16 -22.13
N THR A 764 25.95 50.46 -21.84
CA THR A 764 26.96 50.09 -22.84
C THR A 764 26.86 48.60 -23.15
N PHE A 765 26.76 48.27 -24.43
CA PHE A 765 26.90 46.91 -24.95
C PHE A 765 28.24 46.83 -25.67
N THR A 766 29.06 45.83 -25.35
CA THR A 766 30.39 45.62 -25.94
C THR A 766 30.49 44.17 -26.41
N GLU A 767 30.77 43.95 -27.69
CA GLU A 767 30.89 42.60 -28.27
C GLU A 767 29.63 41.73 -28.04
N CYS A 768 28.44 42.34 -27.95
CA CYS A 768 27.18 41.61 -27.69
C CYS A 768 26.55 41.10 -29.00
N VAL A 769 25.84 39.98 -28.90
CA VAL A 769 25.12 39.34 -30.01
C VAL A 769 23.62 39.49 -29.77
N PHE A 770 22.88 39.95 -30.79
CA PHE A 770 21.42 40.07 -30.77
C PHE A 770 20.78 39.15 -31.81
N GLU A 771 19.72 38.43 -31.46
CA GLU A 771 18.88 37.74 -32.44
C GLU A 771 18.09 38.74 -33.30
N LYS A 772 17.80 38.35 -34.54
CA LYS A 772 17.07 39.22 -35.49
C LYS A 772 15.68 39.55 -34.96
N GLY A 773 15.34 40.84 -34.90
CA GLY A 773 14.05 41.32 -34.41
C GLY A 773 14.04 41.58 -32.90
N TYR A 774 15.21 41.75 -32.29
CA TYR A 774 15.30 42.25 -30.91
C TYR A 774 14.80 43.70 -30.81
N TYR A 775 14.16 44.04 -29.70
CA TYR A 775 13.50 45.32 -29.49
C TYR A 775 14.18 46.10 -28.36
N LEU A 776 14.60 47.33 -28.67
CA LEU A 776 15.20 48.26 -27.73
C LEU A 776 14.23 49.41 -27.48
N ASP A 777 13.54 49.36 -26.35
CA ASP A 777 12.60 50.41 -25.97
C ASP A 777 13.31 51.48 -25.14
N LEU A 778 13.52 52.64 -25.76
CA LEU A 778 14.13 53.81 -25.14
C LEU A 778 13.09 54.87 -24.77
N SER A 779 11.79 54.62 -24.87
CA SER A 779 10.72 55.60 -24.59
C SER A 779 10.88 56.26 -23.21
N ALA A 780 11.43 55.54 -22.24
CA ALA A 780 11.66 55.98 -20.87
C ALA A 780 13.13 56.30 -20.53
N LEU A 781 14.02 56.39 -21.52
CA LEU A 781 15.45 56.69 -21.32
C LEU A 781 15.63 58.11 -20.76
N ALA A 782 16.40 58.25 -19.67
CA ALA A 782 16.67 59.54 -19.06
C ALA A 782 17.30 60.54 -20.04
N ALA A 783 17.00 61.84 -19.88
CA ALA A 783 17.38 62.88 -20.84
C ALA A 783 18.90 62.94 -21.14
N ASN A 784 19.73 62.68 -20.13
CA ASN A 784 21.19 62.69 -20.25
C ASN A 784 21.80 61.30 -20.45
N ALA A 785 20.97 60.25 -20.49
CA ALA A 785 21.43 58.89 -20.70
C ALA A 785 21.61 58.59 -22.19
N LYS A 786 22.60 57.74 -22.48
CA LYS A 786 22.92 57.24 -23.82
C LYS A 786 23.13 55.75 -23.81
N ILE A 787 22.76 55.12 -24.92
CA ILE A 787 23.07 53.73 -25.22
C ILE A 787 24.31 53.71 -26.11
N THR A 788 25.28 52.87 -25.79
CA THR A 788 26.46 52.66 -26.64
C THR A 788 26.47 51.22 -27.10
N LEU A 789 26.47 51.01 -28.41
CA LEU A 789 26.66 49.71 -29.06
C LEU A 789 28.08 49.68 -29.61
N LYS A 790 28.96 48.92 -28.96
CA LYS A 790 30.36 48.77 -29.35
C LYS A 790 30.63 47.38 -29.87
N ASP A 791 31.11 47.25 -31.10
CA ASP A 791 31.43 45.95 -31.73
C ASP A 791 30.29 44.91 -31.62
N CYS A 792 29.02 45.34 -31.63
CA CYS A 792 27.86 44.46 -31.45
C CYS A 792 27.38 43.91 -32.79
N VAL A 793 26.84 42.68 -32.78
CA VAL A 793 26.37 41.99 -34.00
C VAL A 793 24.91 41.52 -33.87
N CYS A 794 24.21 41.44 -34.99
CA CYS A 794 22.97 40.68 -35.12
C CYS A 794 23.23 39.41 -35.94
N GLY A 795 23.19 38.24 -35.29
CA GLY A 795 23.76 37.03 -35.87
C GLY A 795 25.26 37.21 -36.17
N GLU A 796 25.65 37.17 -37.44
CA GLU A 796 27.05 37.40 -37.86
C GLU A 796 27.29 38.83 -38.41
N VAL A 797 26.30 39.70 -38.40
CA VAL A 797 26.36 41.04 -39.04
C VAL A 797 26.58 42.13 -38.00
N GLU A 798 27.63 42.93 -38.16
CA GLU A 798 27.91 44.10 -37.32
C GLU A 798 26.78 45.15 -37.39
N ILE A 799 26.37 45.65 -36.23
CA ILE A 799 25.33 46.67 -36.09
C ILE A 799 25.96 48.05 -36.20
N THR A 800 25.53 48.82 -37.19
CA THR A 800 26.02 50.17 -37.46
C THR A 800 24.85 51.17 -37.52
N ALA A 801 25.16 52.46 -37.46
CA ALA A 801 24.15 53.52 -37.61
C ALA A 801 23.35 53.43 -38.92
N GLU A 802 23.91 52.80 -39.97
CA GLU A 802 23.26 52.67 -41.28
C GLU A 802 22.30 51.47 -41.35
N ASN A 803 22.60 50.38 -40.63
CA ASN A 803 21.86 49.13 -40.77
C ASN A 803 20.99 48.75 -39.57
N TYR A 804 21.10 49.47 -38.43
CA TYR A 804 20.47 49.06 -37.16
C TYR A 804 18.96 48.78 -37.28
N ASN A 805 18.19 49.65 -37.97
CA ASN A 805 16.74 49.49 -38.18
C ASN A 805 16.33 48.20 -38.92
N THR A 806 17.28 47.51 -39.57
CA THR A 806 17.03 46.25 -40.26
C THR A 806 17.01 45.06 -39.29
N TYR A 807 17.67 45.22 -38.14
CA TYR A 807 18.01 44.12 -37.24
C TYR A 807 17.46 44.32 -35.82
N ILE A 808 17.45 45.57 -35.35
CA ILE A 808 16.94 45.99 -34.05
C ILE A 808 15.86 47.04 -34.27
N SER A 809 14.69 46.80 -33.69
CA SER A 809 13.63 47.80 -33.62
C SER A 809 13.89 48.72 -32.42
N VAL A 810 13.79 50.04 -32.60
CA VAL A 810 14.06 51.01 -31.53
C VAL A 810 12.86 51.94 -31.37
N GLU A 811 12.36 52.07 -30.14
CA GLU A 811 11.39 53.10 -29.76
C GLU A 811 12.10 54.24 -29.03
N LEU A 812 11.92 55.48 -29.50
CA LEU A 812 12.65 56.65 -28.99
C LEU A 812 11.80 57.47 -28.01
N PRO A 813 12.42 58.18 -27.05
CA PRO A 813 11.74 59.22 -26.29
C PRO A 813 11.10 60.27 -27.20
N ALA A 814 9.99 60.85 -26.76
CA ALA A 814 9.38 61.98 -27.46
C ALA A 814 10.39 63.13 -27.65
N ASN A 815 10.53 63.61 -28.89
CA ASN A 815 11.42 64.71 -29.29
C ASN A 815 12.93 64.43 -29.19
N ARG A 816 13.37 63.16 -29.15
CA ARG A 816 14.78 62.78 -29.32
C ARG A 816 14.98 62.02 -30.61
N THR A 817 16.09 62.29 -31.30
CA THR A 817 16.53 61.53 -32.48
C THR A 817 17.35 60.31 -32.04
N LEU A 818 17.57 59.36 -32.96
CA LEU A 818 18.42 58.21 -32.68
C LEU A 818 19.81 58.63 -32.20
N THR A 819 20.45 59.59 -32.87
CA THR A 819 21.80 60.07 -32.52
C THR A 819 21.87 60.77 -31.16
N ASP A 820 20.73 61.26 -30.65
CA ASP A 820 20.65 61.79 -29.28
C ASP A 820 20.66 60.67 -28.24
N CYS A 821 20.23 59.47 -28.61
CA CYS A 821 20.00 58.33 -27.72
C CYS A 821 21.04 57.21 -27.84
N VAL A 822 21.56 56.96 -29.03
CA VAL A 822 22.39 55.79 -29.36
C VAL A 822 23.70 56.24 -30.02
N ALA A 823 24.81 55.73 -29.50
CA ALA A 823 26.14 55.80 -30.09
C ALA A 823 26.53 54.41 -30.61
N PHE A 824 27.15 54.37 -31.78
CA PHE A 824 27.73 53.17 -32.39
C PHE A 824 29.25 53.38 -32.41
N GLU A 825 30.00 52.52 -31.74
CA GLU A 825 31.44 52.65 -31.50
C GLU A 825 32.26 51.47 -32.01
#